data_AF-A0A3N4NDR5-F1
#
_entry.id   AF-A0A3N4NDR5-F1
#
_cell.length_a   1.000
_cell.length_b   1.000
_cell.length_c   1.000
_cell.angle_alpha   90.00
_cell.angle_beta   90.00
_cell.angle_gamma   90.00
#
_symmetry.space_group_name_H-M   'P 1'
#
loop_
_entity.id
_entity.type
_entity.pdbx_description
1 polymer ?
#
loop_
_entity_poly.entity_id
_entity_poly.type
_entity_poly.pdbx_seq_one_letter_code
_entity_poly.pdbx_strand_id
1 'polypeptide(L)'
;MLPFSSFWQAGYEGADHINTAGQRLVMDALTDHQTQFHSDYAALQHFGIRSVRESIGWRQAEADPEQTFAVLRAKMQAAHELGIQINWTFCHYGWPEDIDLFSPDFVSRFAAFCQRIATFLAPWYTRPPVYSPMNEISFLSWGLSVGLFGNHRDADPDAIKRQLVRATLAGCDAIWLADPRARFLHCDPVIYLVPDEESDASRQLTADLNAAQFQAWDMLSGAREPELGGAPRYLDIIGANYYHANQWEVNSNQRLAWHLGDRRRKPLHKMLTELHQRYQRPVLLAETSHVGSGRPAWMAHITAQVAQAQLAGCQILGVCIYPVIESPLWEDPLHWPRSGLWDVAPDFTRLLHQPTAAALRQSQRSLHRFHAFPTPASGPQELRMKHSVLVVFSHLRWGFVFQRPQHLMSRLAQHYRILFIEEPVYQSGEAGLRQHSPAPNVTVIEPHTDVDAPGFHDSQIAVLQPLLASLLEKDEQPLVWFYTPMALPLLNCFNPGAIIYDCMDELSAFQMAPRQLQQRESALLSRADVVFTGGTSLYEAKKHRHQNVFCFPSSVDAAHFEQALDRSNGHPLQDNLPRPRLGYYGVIDERMDIALIAELADAHPDWQIVMVGPVVKIDPAGLPQRANLHWFGQQPYEALPHFLAGWDLCLMPFALNASTRFISPTKVLEYMAAQLPIVSTAVPDVVRHFTGVVSIADTPQGFIHACEAALQLSEEQRREQAAQMAAIVADTSWDHTAEQMQAQIAGLRDRVVQPVAAVDVAETSEPVHAVSLRPVECLILGAGPTGLSAGYHYGKGAVVLEKNAAPGGWCRSIEDKGFTFDYAGHIMFSNDPYVLQLYDKLLGDNLHWQTREAWVYSHGVFTRYPFQSALHGLPAEVIGECVLGAIEARYGVTNSQDPAPISAVRLAANSTCRDCCADGVLGNEATGPAGADEPEEDFENFIFRTWGKGIARHFAVPYNRKLWKTPLAEMETSWLGGRVPLPDLQQIISGALAPLARPVGPNARFGYPKRGGFQALMNGFLPHLNCALETRAEIVEVQPQTRSVILKDGRHYHYEQLISTLPLPELVRLMGTRAPEAVQKAASMLRHVSVRCVNLGIGRANLSDKHWIYYPGDTLFHRIFLQGNASPECNPEGGFGLTCEITYRADQPLPCEGEALIQRCIDDCIRVGIIREDDVILTANEVDMPYAYVVYDHHRKANVSLIRSWLAAQGIHLSGRYSEWEYYNSDHAFLAGKRAAESVKALLNERKTTA
;
A
#
# COMPACT_ATOMS: atom_id res chain seq x y z
N MET A 1 40.17 -17.13 6.18
CA MET A 1 39.92 -16.85 7.62
C MET A 1 39.69 -15.34 7.75
N LEU A 2 38.64 -14.90 8.46
CA LEU A 2 38.36 -13.46 8.63
C LEU A 2 39.47 -12.79 9.47
N PRO A 3 39.89 -11.55 9.16
CA PRO A 3 40.97 -10.87 9.89
C PRO A 3 40.58 -10.42 11.31
N PHE A 4 39.29 -10.32 11.61
CA PHE A 4 38.77 -9.85 12.90
C PHE A 4 37.93 -10.94 13.59
N SER A 5 37.92 -10.90 14.93
CA SER A 5 37.22 -11.86 15.80
C SER A 5 35.75 -11.50 16.07
N SER A 6 35.37 -10.24 15.80
CA SER A 6 33.99 -9.78 15.75
C SER A 6 33.82 -8.72 14.65
N PHE A 7 32.62 -8.62 14.10
CA PHE A 7 32.28 -7.62 13.09
C PHE A 7 32.19 -6.22 13.70
N TRP A 8 31.43 -6.08 14.79
CA TRP A 8 31.45 -4.87 15.61
C TRP A 8 32.72 -4.86 16.44
N GLN A 9 33.40 -3.73 16.43
CA GLN A 9 34.66 -3.51 17.12
C GLN A 9 34.52 -2.31 18.07
N ALA A 10 35.35 -2.30 19.10
CA ALA A 10 35.46 -1.20 20.04
C ALA A 10 36.79 -0.49 19.84
N GLY A 11 36.78 0.83 19.73
CA GLY A 11 37.98 1.63 19.59
C GLY A 11 38.22 2.49 20.82
N TYR A 12 39.42 2.42 21.38
CA TYR A 12 39.80 3.31 22.48
C TYR A 12 40.62 4.48 21.93
N GLU A 13 40.24 5.69 22.32
CA GLU A 13 41.00 6.89 21.99
C GLU A 13 42.37 6.81 22.65
N GLY A 14 43.40 6.93 21.82
CA GLY A 14 44.78 6.69 22.22
C GLY A 14 45.77 7.58 21.50
N ALA A 15 45.32 8.71 20.97
CA ALA A 15 46.19 9.74 20.45
C ALA A 15 47.17 10.22 21.54
N ASP A 16 48.45 10.35 21.18
CA ASP A 16 49.52 10.72 22.11
C ASP A 16 50.29 11.98 21.66
N HIS A 17 49.65 12.86 20.90
CA HIS A 17 50.27 14.05 20.31
C HIS A 17 50.44 15.23 21.28
N ILE A 18 51.09 16.28 20.79
CA ILE A 18 51.14 17.59 21.43
C ILE A 18 50.15 18.50 20.71
N ASN A 19 49.16 19.03 21.43
CA ASN A 19 48.11 19.87 20.85
C ASN A 19 48.61 21.30 20.56
N THR A 20 47.73 22.14 20.00
CA THR A 20 48.05 23.53 19.60
C THR A 20 48.46 24.43 20.77
N ALA A 21 48.07 24.08 22.00
CA ALA A 21 48.46 24.79 23.22
C ALA A 21 49.81 24.32 23.78
N GLY A 22 50.48 23.37 23.12
CA GLY A 22 51.73 22.76 23.60
C GLY A 22 51.52 21.74 24.73
N GLN A 23 50.27 21.34 25.00
CA GLN A 23 49.96 20.33 26.00
C GLN A 23 50.20 18.94 25.43
N ARG A 24 50.93 18.11 26.18
CA ARG A 24 51.11 16.68 25.88
C ARG A 24 49.81 15.96 26.21
N LEU A 25 49.15 15.42 25.20
CA LEU A 25 47.96 14.61 25.38
C LEU A 25 48.35 13.13 25.37
N VAL A 26 47.69 12.36 26.24
CA VAL A 26 47.75 10.91 26.34
C VAL A 26 46.33 10.47 26.65
N MET A 27 45.52 10.28 25.61
CA MET A 27 44.06 10.26 25.77
C MET A 27 43.54 9.06 26.56
N ASP A 28 44.23 7.92 26.48
CA ASP A 28 43.90 6.72 27.25
C ASP A 28 44.21 6.89 28.75
N ALA A 29 45.11 7.80 29.13
CA ALA A 29 45.31 8.21 30.52
C ALA A 29 44.23 9.19 30.99
N LEU A 30 43.77 10.11 30.12
CA LEU A 30 42.71 11.08 30.45
C LEU A 30 41.35 10.42 30.73
N THR A 31 41.13 9.22 30.21
CA THR A 31 39.93 8.40 30.45
C THR A 31 40.15 7.30 31.50
N ASP A 32 41.35 7.24 32.08
CA ASP A 32 41.83 6.18 32.98
C ASP A 32 41.71 4.76 32.39
N HIS A 33 41.66 4.65 31.06
CA HIS A 33 41.63 3.37 30.36
C HIS A 33 42.95 2.59 30.53
N GLN A 34 44.09 3.27 30.70
CA GLN A 34 45.39 2.63 30.97
C GLN A 34 45.40 1.76 32.23
N THR A 35 44.54 2.04 33.22
CA THR A 35 44.45 1.25 34.46
C THR A 35 43.20 0.37 34.47
N GLN A 36 42.12 0.79 33.80
CA GLN A 36 40.82 0.09 33.78
C GLN A 36 40.59 -0.81 32.56
N PHE A 37 41.60 -1.02 31.68
CA PHE A 37 41.44 -1.80 30.45
C PHE A 37 40.82 -3.19 30.67
N HIS A 38 41.12 -3.88 31.80
CA HIS A 38 40.53 -5.19 32.07
C HIS A 38 39.01 -5.09 32.25
N SER A 39 38.52 -4.16 33.07
CA SER A 39 37.07 -3.93 33.25
C SER A 39 36.43 -3.42 31.97
N ASP A 40 37.11 -2.56 31.22
CA ASP A 40 36.63 -2.02 29.95
C ASP A 40 36.48 -3.12 28.90
N TYR A 41 37.45 -4.04 28.79
CA TYR A 41 37.35 -5.22 27.91
C TYR A 41 36.27 -6.19 28.37
N ALA A 42 36.12 -6.41 29.68
CA ALA A 42 35.09 -7.29 30.22
C ALA A 42 33.68 -6.75 29.90
N ALA A 43 33.50 -5.42 29.93
CA ALA A 43 32.23 -4.78 29.60
C ALA A 43 31.76 -5.09 28.15
N LEU A 44 32.70 -5.24 27.21
CA LEU A 44 32.41 -5.55 25.80
C LEU A 44 31.75 -6.92 25.57
N GLN A 45 31.96 -7.88 26.47
CA GLN A 45 31.40 -9.23 26.35
C GLN A 45 29.86 -9.20 26.29
N HIS A 46 29.22 -8.24 26.97
CA HIS A 46 27.77 -8.02 26.94
C HIS A 46 27.21 -7.68 25.56
N PHE A 47 28.08 -7.25 24.64
CA PHE A 47 27.74 -6.92 23.24
C PHE A 47 28.41 -7.88 22.25
N GLY A 48 29.07 -8.95 22.72
CA GLY A 48 29.76 -9.90 21.85
C GLY A 48 30.90 -9.28 21.02
N ILE A 49 31.42 -8.12 21.43
CA ILE A 49 32.56 -7.46 20.79
C ILE A 49 33.84 -8.15 21.28
N ARG A 50 34.62 -8.67 20.33
CA ARG A 50 35.87 -9.41 20.58
C ARG A 50 37.05 -8.87 19.80
N SER A 51 36.89 -7.78 19.07
CA SER A 51 37.96 -7.08 18.36
C SER A 51 38.00 -5.64 18.85
N VAL A 52 39.18 -5.21 19.30
CA VAL A 52 39.39 -3.85 19.81
C VAL A 52 40.51 -3.16 19.04
N ARG A 53 40.36 -1.86 18.79
CA ARG A 53 41.45 -0.99 18.31
C ARG A 53 42.07 -0.28 19.51
N GLU A 54 43.38 -0.42 19.62
CA GLU A 54 44.20 0.16 20.69
C GLU A 54 45.36 0.94 20.08
N SER A 55 45.90 1.89 20.83
CA SER A 55 47.10 2.63 20.45
C SER A 55 48.24 2.30 21.40
N ILE A 56 49.46 2.20 20.87
CA ILE A 56 50.68 2.09 21.67
C ILE A 56 51.23 3.49 22.02
N GLY A 57 51.11 4.42 21.08
CA GLY A 57 51.68 5.77 21.17
C GLY A 57 53.19 5.75 21.00
N TRP A 58 53.72 6.22 19.86
CA TRP A 58 55.16 6.15 19.60
C TRP A 58 55.95 7.12 20.48
N ARG A 59 55.40 8.31 20.77
CA ARG A 59 56.03 9.26 21.70
C ARG A 59 56.07 8.69 23.11
N GLN A 60 54.93 8.15 23.57
CA GLN A 60 54.85 7.57 24.91
C GLN A 60 55.78 6.37 25.07
N ALA A 61 55.83 5.49 24.05
CA ALA A 61 56.61 4.27 24.09
C ALA A 61 58.14 4.47 24.11
N GLU A 62 58.62 5.57 23.56
CA GLU A 62 60.05 5.93 23.60
C GLU A 62 60.42 6.75 24.83
N ALA A 63 59.44 7.42 25.46
CA ALA A 63 59.66 8.17 26.69
C ALA A 63 59.87 7.25 27.92
N ASP A 64 59.12 6.16 28.02
CA ASP A 64 59.31 5.13 29.05
C ASP A 64 59.06 3.71 28.49
N PRO A 65 60.07 3.11 27.83
CA PRO A 65 59.93 1.79 27.23
C PRO A 65 59.58 0.69 28.24
N GLU A 66 60.10 0.76 29.47
CA GLU A 66 59.85 -0.26 30.50
C GLU A 66 58.39 -0.27 30.92
N GLN A 67 57.83 0.91 31.21
CA GLN A 67 56.41 1.06 31.54
C GLN A 67 55.52 0.64 30.37
N THR A 68 55.87 1.02 29.13
CA THR A 68 55.08 0.63 27.95
C THR A 68 55.02 -0.88 27.77
N PHE A 69 56.14 -1.61 27.85
CA PHE A 69 56.10 -3.07 27.73
C PHE A 69 55.37 -3.75 28.89
N ALA A 70 55.38 -3.16 30.09
CA ALA A 70 54.58 -3.64 31.21
C ALA A 70 53.06 -3.49 30.93
N VAL A 71 52.64 -2.32 30.43
CA VAL A 71 51.24 -2.06 30.06
C VAL A 71 50.79 -2.95 28.89
N LEU A 72 51.61 -3.09 27.83
CA LEU A 72 51.31 -3.96 26.70
C LEU A 72 51.17 -5.42 27.14
N ARG A 73 52.04 -5.90 28.03
CA ARG A 73 51.92 -7.26 28.61
C ARG A 73 50.59 -7.42 29.35
N ALA A 74 50.24 -6.45 30.20
CA ALA A 74 49.02 -6.51 31.00
C ALA A 74 47.76 -6.46 30.13
N LYS A 75 47.71 -5.58 29.12
CA LYS A 75 46.62 -5.53 28.12
C LYS A 75 46.51 -6.84 27.33
N MET A 76 47.62 -7.41 26.87
CA MET A 76 47.59 -8.69 26.15
C MET A 76 47.18 -9.88 27.04
N GLN A 77 47.55 -9.89 28.33
CA GLN A 77 47.07 -10.88 29.30
C GLN A 77 45.56 -10.78 29.50
N ALA A 78 45.05 -9.58 29.81
CA ALA A 78 43.61 -9.36 29.96
C ALA A 78 42.85 -9.70 28.67
N ALA A 79 43.38 -9.34 27.50
CA ALA A 79 42.77 -9.68 26.22
C ALA A 79 42.73 -11.21 25.99
N HIS A 80 43.79 -11.94 26.33
CA HIS A 80 43.81 -13.40 26.24
C HIS A 80 42.78 -14.05 27.18
N GLU A 81 42.72 -13.60 28.44
CA GLU A 81 41.77 -14.07 29.45
C GLU A 81 40.32 -13.85 29.02
N LEU A 82 40.03 -12.71 28.41
CA LEU A 82 38.67 -12.31 28.01
C LEU A 82 38.30 -12.68 26.57
N GLY A 83 39.23 -13.27 25.81
CA GLY A 83 39.03 -13.67 24.41
C GLY A 83 38.95 -12.49 23.42
N ILE A 84 39.61 -11.37 23.73
CA ILE A 84 39.72 -10.17 22.89
C ILE A 84 40.92 -10.29 21.93
N GLN A 85 40.70 -9.93 20.67
CA GLN A 85 41.74 -9.63 19.70
C GLN A 85 42.01 -8.12 19.70
N ILE A 86 43.23 -7.73 20.07
CA ILE A 86 43.68 -6.34 19.94
C ILE A 86 44.26 -6.11 18.53
N ASN A 87 43.83 -5.05 17.88
CA ASN A 87 44.39 -4.50 16.65
C ASN A 87 45.18 -3.24 17.02
N TRP A 88 46.51 -3.30 16.93
CA TRP A 88 47.37 -2.25 17.47
C TRP A 88 47.68 -1.17 16.43
N THR A 89 47.47 0.08 16.83
CA THR A 89 47.96 1.28 16.17
C THR A 89 49.28 1.69 16.80
N PHE A 90 50.36 1.72 16.03
CA PHE A 90 51.71 1.92 16.58
C PHE A 90 52.00 3.41 16.81
N CYS A 91 51.69 4.25 15.82
CA CYS A 91 51.79 5.71 15.91
C CYS A 91 50.41 6.34 15.71
N HIS A 92 49.92 7.05 16.73
CA HIS A 92 48.65 7.80 16.71
C HIS A 92 48.94 9.28 16.98
N TYR A 93 49.46 9.95 15.94
CA TYR A 93 49.82 11.37 15.88
C TYR A 93 51.04 11.83 16.70
N GLY A 94 51.52 11.08 17.69
CA GLY A 94 52.72 11.42 18.46
C GLY A 94 53.99 10.68 18.01
N TRP A 95 55.14 11.36 18.04
CA TRP A 95 56.48 10.78 17.92
C TRP A 95 57.46 11.42 18.93
N PRO A 96 58.66 10.85 19.15
CA PRO A 96 59.62 11.36 20.13
C PRO A 96 60.02 12.83 19.86
N GLU A 97 60.07 13.64 20.90
CA GLU A 97 60.33 15.09 20.78
C GLU A 97 61.76 15.41 20.31
N ASP A 98 62.68 14.45 20.41
CA ASP A 98 64.07 14.59 20.00
C ASP A 98 64.31 14.27 18.52
N ILE A 99 63.27 13.90 17.75
CA ILE A 99 63.38 13.62 16.32
C ILE A 99 62.45 14.51 15.47
N ASP A 100 63.06 15.21 14.52
CA ASP A 100 62.33 16.00 13.52
C ASP A 100 61.79 15.09 12.39
N LEU A 101 60.60 15.40 11.88
CA LEU A 101 59.93 14.63 10.82
C LEU A 101 60.79 14.46 9.56
N PHE A 102 61.54 15.50 9.16
CA PHE A 102 62.37 15.51 7.96
C PHE A 102 63.82 15.12 8.24
N SER A 103 64.15 14.73 9.47
CA SER A 103 65.44 14.13 9.81
C SER A 103 65.71 12.87 8.98
N PRO A 104 66.96 12.62 8.53
CA PRO A 104 67.36 11.36 7.92
C PRO A 104 67.01 10.12 8.77
N ASP A 105 66.97 10.27 10.09
CA ASP A 105 66.79 9.17 11.03
C ASP A 105 65.32 8.82 11.29
N PHE A 106 64.36 9.67 10.89
CA PHE A 106 62.94 9.52 11.23
C PHE A 106 62.37 8.17 10.79
N VAL A 107 62.57 7.85 9.50
CA VAL A 107 62.09 6.61 8.88
C VAL A 107 62.73 5.38 9.54
N SER A 108 64.05 5.39 9.74
CA SER A 108 64.77 4.27 10.35
C SER A 108 64.41 4.06 11.82
N ARG A 109 64.21 5.13 12.58
CA ARG A 109 63.83 5.06 14.01
C ARG A 109 62.41 4.52 14.14
N PHE A 110 61.49 4.98 13.30
CA PHE A 110 60.13 4.45 13.27
C PHE A 110 60.10 2.96 12.90
N ALA A 111 60.84 2.55 11.86
CA ALA A 111 60.95 1.13 11.48
C ALA A 111 61.53 0.27 12.61
N ALA A 112 62.57 0.74 13.31
CA ALA A 112 63.13 0.04 14.46
C ALA A 112 62.13 -0.09 15.63
N PHE A 113 61.33 0.96 15.89
CA PHE A 113 60.23 0.92 16.84
C PHE A 113 59.18 -0.13 16.45
N CYS A 114 58.73 -0.10 15.18
CA CYS A 114 57.78 -1.07 14.65
C CYS A 114 58.29 -2.52 14.79
N GLN A 115 59.56 -2.79 14.45
CA GLN A 115 60.14 -4.12 14.61
C GLN A 115 60.13 -4.58 16.08
N ARG A 116 60.51 -3.69 17.01
CA ARG A 116 60.62 -3.99 18.43
C ARG A 116 59.26 -4.34 19.03
N ILE A 117 58.22 -3.57 18.72
CA ILE A 117 56.87 -3.83 19.18
C ILE A 117 56.28 -5.10 18.54
N ALA A 118 56.41 -5.27 17.23
CA ALA A 118 55.91 -6.46 16.55
C ALA A 118 56.59 -7.75 17.07
N THR A 119 57.90 -7.72 17.33
CA THR A 119 58.63 -8.85 17.92
C THR A 119 58.09 -9.23 19.30
N PHE A 120 57.76 -8.23 20.12
CA PHE A 120 57.17 -8.45 21.45
C PHE A 120 55.74 -9.02 21.35
N LEU A 121 54.94 -8.54 20.40
CA LEU A 121 53.54 -8.91 20.25
C LEU A 121 53.33 -10.26 19.54
N ALA A 122 54.21 -10.64 18.61
CA ALA A 122 54.04 -11.83 17.76
C ALA A 122 53.70 -13.14 18.53
N PRO A 123 54.33 -13.46 19.68
CA PRO A 123 54.01 -14.68 20.43
C PRO A 123 52.60 -14.73 21.02
N TRP A 124 51.94 -13.58 21.20
CA TRP A 124 50.60 -13.52 21.77
C TRP A 124 49.50 -13.87 20.77
N TYR A 125 49.79 -13.83 19.47
CA TYR A 125 48.81 -14.06 18.41
C TYR A 125 48.91 -15.46 17.82
N THR A 126 47.80 -16.21 17.94
CA THR A 126 47.61 -17.51 17.27
C THR A 126 47.14 -17.38 15.82
N ARG A 127 46.48 -16.26 15.49
CA ARG A 127 46.03 -15.89 14.13
C ARG A 127 46.89 -14.74 13.61
N PRO A 128 46.93 -14.50 12.27
CA PRO A 128 47.54 -13.29 11.70
C PRO A 128 47.14 -12.01 12.47
N PRO A 129 48.08 -11.29 13.11
CA PRO A 129 47.76 -10.03 13.77
C PRO A 129 47.43 -8.94 12.76
N VAL A 130 46.59 -7.98 13.16
CA VAL A 130 46.30 -6.79 12.36
C VAL A 130 46.94 -5.58 13.04
N TYR A 131 47.78 -4.88 12.29
CA TYR A 131 48.49 -3.69 12.76
C TYR A 131 48.19 -2.48 11.87
N SER A 132 48.13 -1.31 12.50
CA SER A 132 48.13 0.00 11.84
C SER A 132 49.46 0.67 12.19
N PRO A 133 50.48 0.63 11.31
CA PRO A 133 51.77 1.24 11.62
C PRO A 133 51.59 2.73 11.97
N MET A 134 50.86 3.46 11.13
CA MET A 134 50.58 4.87 11.32
C MET A 134 49.08 5.14 11.08
N ASN A 135 48.43 5.82 12.02
CA ASN A 135 47.02 6.21 11.87
C ASN A 135 46.90 7.45 10.99
N GLU A 136 45.95 7.43 10.06
CA GLU A 136 45.48 8.58 9.27
C GLU A 136 46.59 9.46 8.70
N ILE A 137 47.40 8.90 7.80
CA ILE A 137 48.53 9.63 7.20
C ILE A 137 48.04 10.92 6.53
N SER A 138 46.91 10.88 5.84
CA SER A 138 46.36 12.04 5.14
C SER A 138 45.86 13.09 6.12
N PHE A 139 45.15 12.68 7.18
CA PHE A 139 44.69 13.60 8.23
C PHE A 139 45.87 14.21 9.01
N LEU A 140 46.86 13.40 9.40
CA LEU A 140 48.06 13.86 10.09
C LEU A 140 48.84 14.87 9.23
N SER A 141 49.00 14.58 7.94
CA SER A 141 49.67 15.49 7.00
C SER A 141 48.97 16.85 6.90
N TRP A 142 47.64 16.82 6.76
CA TRP A 142 46.82 18.03 6.73
C TRP A 142 46.89 18.77 8.08
N GLY A 143 46.67 18.06 9.19
CA GLY A 143 46.68 18.60 10.54
C GLY A 143 48.00 19.31 10.87
N LEU A 144 49.15 18.73 10.49
CA LEU A 144 50.46 19.37 10.63
C LEU A 144 50.55 20.68 9.81
N SER A 145 50.06 20.68 8.57
CA SER A 145 50.10 21.87 7.70
C SER A 145 49.19 23.00 8.17
N VAL A 146 48.12 22.70 8.92
CA VAL A 146 47.24 23.72 9.51
C VAL A 146 47.58 24.05 10.97
N GLY A 147 48.56 23.37 11.55
CA GLY A 147 49.04 23.58 12.92
C GLY A 147 48.20 22.91 14.01
N LEU A 148 47.41 21.88 13.67
CA LEU A 148 46.67 21.05 14.63
C LEU A 148 47.61 20.20 15.51
N PHE A 149 48.73 19.78 14.93
CA PHE A 149 49.75 18.95 15.59
C PHE A 149 51.09 19.69 15.56
N GLY A 150 51.63 20.13 16.70
CA GLY A 150 52.98 20.71 16.80
C GLY A 150 53.34 21.83 15.81
N ASN A 151 54.64 21.99 15.51
CA ASN A 151 55.19 23.12 14.73
C ASN A 151 55.64 22.71 13.31
N HIS A 152 54.70 22.44 12.40
CA HIS A 152 54.99 22.24 10.96
C HIS A 152 54.04 23.01 10.02
N ARG A 153 53.41 24.09 10.52
CA ARG A 153 52.40 24.86 9.77
C ARG A 153 52.88 25.40 8.42
N ASP A 154 54.16 25.72 8.30
CA ASP A 154 54.75 26.26 7.06
C ASP A 154 55.33 25.18 6.12
N ALA A 155 55.24 23.91 6.50
CA ALA A 155 55.78 22.80 5.70
C ALA A 155 54.79 22.35 4.63
N ASP A 156 55.32 21.96 3.46
CA ASP A 156 54.54 21.42 2.34
C ASP A 156 53.78 20.14 2.76
N PRO A 157 52.43 20.13 2.74
CA PRO A 157 51.64 18.97 3.16
C PRO A 157 51.94 17.72 2.33
N ASP A 158 52.35 17.85 1.07
CA ASP A 158 52.72 16.70 0.24
C ASP A 158 54.13 16.19 0.57
N ALA A 159 55.05 17.04 0.99
CA ALA A 159 56.34 16.61 1.54
C ALA A 159 56.15 15.82 2.86
N ILE A 160 55.29 16.31 3.75
CA ILE A 160 54.92 15.62 5.00
C ILE A 160 54.34 14.24 4.67
N LYS A 161 53.33 14.19 3.79
CA LYS A 161 52.66 12.94 3.39
C LYS A 161 53.63 11.90 2.84
N ARG A 162 54.53 12.30 1.93
CA ARG A 162 55.55 11.41 1.36
C ARG A 162 56.48 10.85 2.43
N GLN A 163 56.88 11.66 3.40
CA GLN A 163 57.76 11.24 4.49
C GLN A 163 57.07 10.23 5.42
N LEU A 164 55.81 10.48 5.78
CA LEU A 164 54.98 9.56 6.58
C LEU A 164 54.70 8.25 5.83
N VAL A 165 54.51 8.29 4.51
CA VAL A 165 54.41 7.08 3.67
C VAL A 165 55.71 6.28 3.68
N ARG A 166 56.88 6.92 3.51
CA ARG A 166 58.19 6.23 3.59
C ARG A 166 58.39 5.55 4.94
N ALA A 167 58.06 6.25 6.03
CA ALA A 167 58.09 5.69 7.38
C ALA A 167 57.13 4.49 7.51
N THR A 168 55.91 4.62 7.00
CA THR A 168 54.91 3.53 7.01
C THR A 168 55.37 2.30 6.23
N LEU A 169 55.92 2.46 5.02
CA LEU A 169 56.45 1.36 4.20
C LEU A 169 57.61 0.64 4.91
N ALA A 170 58.57 1.39 5.45
CA ALA A 170 59.67 0.83 6.23
C ALA A 170 59.17 0.13 7.51
N GLY A 171 58.16 0.69 8.17
CA GLY A 171 57.47 0.09 9.31
C GLY A 171 56.79 -1.23 8.95
N CYS A 172 56.09 -1.30 7.81
CA CYS A 172 55.49 -2.54 7.30
C CYS A 172 56.55 -3.63 7.07
N ASP A 173 57.65 -3.31 6.40
CA ASP A 173 58.73 -4.27 6.14
C ASP A 173 59.36 -4.76 7.45
N ALA A 174 59.58 -3.84 8.41
CA ALA A 174 60.09 -4.16 9.74
C ALA A 174 59.13 -5.05 10.56
N ILE A 175 57.82 -4.83 10.43
CA ILE A 175 56.79 -5.67 11.07
C ILE A 175 56.78 -7.06 10.44
N TRP A 176 56.81 -7.18 9.11
CA TRP A 176 56.86 -8.50 8.45
C TRP A 176 58.16 -9.27 8.73
N LEU A 177 59.27 -8.56 8.96
CA LEU A 177 60.51 -9.19 9.40
C LEU A 177 60.36 -9.81 10.80
N ALA A 178 59.54 -9.22 11.67
CA ALA A 178 59.23 -9.75 13.00
C ALA A 178 58.13 -10.81 13.00
N ASP A 179 57.05 -10.59 12.26
CA ASP A 179 55.94 -11.55 12.07
C ASP A 179 55.45 -11.53 10.60
N PRO A 180 55.86 -12.50 9.77
CA PRO A 180 55.47 -12.55 8.35
C PRO A 180 53.98 -12.82 8.14
N ARG A 181 53.23 -13.14 9.19
CA ARG A 181 51.77 -13.33 9.13
C ARG A 181 51.02 -12.01 9.22
N ALA A 182 51.65 -10.91 9.64
CA ALA A 182 50.98 -9.66 9.94
C ALA A 182 50.19 -9.11 8.75
N ARG A 183 49.03 -8.52 9.06
CA ARG A 183 48.14 -7.83 8.14
C ARG A 183 48.10 -6.34 8.46
N PHE A 184 47.89 -5.50 7.46
CA PHE A 184 47.92 -4.05 7.63
C PHE A 184 46.56 -3.40 7.44
N LEU A 185 46.18 -2.59 8.43
CA LEU A 185 45.00 -1.73 8.40
C LEU A 185 45.47 -0.28 8.27
N HIS A 186 45.18 0.36 7.14
CA HIS A 186 45.51 1.77 6.91
C HIS A 186 44.24 2.61 7.04
N CYS A 187 44.09 3.29 8.17
CA CYS A 187 42.97 4.18 8.43
C CYS A 187 43.22 5.57 7.87
N ASP A 188 42.21 6.20 7.28
CA ASP A 188 42.18 7.63 6.91
C ASP A 188 40.70 8.08 6.82
N PRO A 189 40.40 9.38 6.99
CA PRO A 189 39.04 9.89 6.89
C PRO A 189 38.53 9.82 5.46
N VAL A 190 37.30 9.34 5.31
CA VAL A 190 36.56 9.42 4.04
C VAL A 190 35.70 10.68 4.09
N ILE A 191 36.04 11.66 3.25
CA ILE A 191 35.41 12.98 3.21
C ILE A 191 34.72 13.22 1.88
N TYR A 192 33.72 14.08 1.88
CA TYR A 192 33.08 14.54 0.65
C TYR A 192 32.79 16.04 0.72
N LEU A 193 33.49 16.78 -0.14
CA LEU A 193 33.40 18.22 -0.24
C LEU A 193 32.45 18.62 -1.36
N VAL A 194 31.75 19.73 -1.15
CA VAL A 194 30.87 20.34 -2.15
C VAL A 194 31.33 21.76 -2.47
N PRO A 195 31.14 22.22 -3.73
CA PRO A 195 31.45 23.60 -4.07
C PRO A 195 30.47 24.54 -3.36
N ASP A 196 31.00 25.66 -2.91
CA ASP A 196 30.28 26.79 -2.30
C ASP A 196 29.72 27.76 -3.36
N GLU A 197 30.30 27.77 -4.56
CA GLU A 197 29.89 28.59 -5.69
C GLU A 197 29.68 27.74 -6.95
N GLU A 198 28.72 28.11 -7.79
CA GLU A 198 28.48 27.43 -9.07
C GLU A 198 29.42 27.91 -10.19
N SER A 199 30.73 27.89 -9.96
CA SER A 199 31.75 28.17 -10.98
C SER A 199 32.52 26.91 -11.38
N ASP A 200 32.95 26.81 -12.64
CA ASP A 200 33.75 25.67 -13.11
C ASP A 200 35.07 25.55 -12.33
N ALA A 201 35.66 26.67 -11.94
CA ALA A 201 36.86 26.70 -11.10
C ALA A 201 36.61 26.12 -9.70
N SER A 202 35.51 26.49 -9.04
CA SER A 202 35.15 25.93 -7.72
C SER A 202 34.83 24.43 -7.83
N ARG A 203 34.11 24.00 -8.88
CA ARG A 203 33.84 22.57 -9.16
C ARG A 203 35.13 21.78 -9.36
N GLN A 204 36.09 22.30 -10.12
CA GLN A 204 37.38 21.63 -10.35
C GLN A 204 38.22 21.55 -9.06
N LEU A 205 38.35 22.65 -8.32
CA LEU A 205 39.05 22.67 -7.03
C LEU A 205 38.45 21.66 -6.05
N THR A 206 37.11 21.61 -5.96
CA THR A 206 36.40 20.64 -5.11
C THR A 206 36.71 19.20 -5.53
N ALA A 207 36.73 18.92 -6.84
CA ALA A 207 37.08 17.60 -7.35
C ALA A 207 38.53 17.20 -7.00
N ASP A 208 39.48 18.13 -7.13
CA ASP A 208 40.89 17.91 -6.81
C ASP A 208 41.10 17.64 -5.31
N LEU A 209 40.42 18.41 -4.44
CA LEU A 209 40.47 18.20 -2.98
C LEU A 209 39.83 16.87 -2.57
N ASN A 210 38.69 16.52 -3.17
CA ASN A 210 38.05 15.21 -2.96
C ASN A 210 38.98 14.06 -3.39
N ALA A 211 39.76 14.23 -4.47
CA ALA A 211 40.74 13.24 -4.89
C ALA A 211 41.98 13.18 -3.97
N ALA A 212 42.36 14.31 -3.37
CA ALA A 212 43.56 14.42 -2.54
C ALA A 212 43.56 13.51 -1.30
N GLN A 213 42.38 13.22 -0.73
CA GLN A 213 42.23 12.33 0.44
C GLN A 213 42.76 10.90 0.18
N PHE A 214 42.82 10.46 -1.08
CA PHE A 214 43.24 9.11 -1.45
C PHE A 214 44.75 8.98 -1.69
N GLN A 215 45.49 10.09 -1.70
CA GLN A 215 46.89 10.11 -2.12
C GLN A 215 47.80 9.23 -1.28
N ALA A 216 47.61 9.15 0.05
CA ALA A 216 48.44 8.29 0.90
C ALA A 216 48.24 6.80 0.56
N TRP A 217 47.01 6.36 0.35
CA TRP A 217 46.72 4.99 -0.09
C TRP A 217 47.20 4.71 -1.53
N ASP A 218 47.09 5.68 -2.43
CA ASP A 218 47.65 5.58 -3.79
C ASP A 218 49.19 5.43 -3.74
N MET A 219 49.87 6.15 -2.85
CA MET A 219 51.32 6.02 -2.65
C MET A 219 51.70 4.69 -2.00
N LEU A 220 50.98 4.24 -0.96
CA LEU A 220 51.22 2.94 -0.32
C LEU A 220 51.04 1.77 -1.29
N SER A 221 50.03 1.85 -2.16
CA SER A 221 49.77 0.83 -3.18
C SER A 221 50.72 0.91 -4.40
N GLY A 222 51.49 1.98 -4.54
CA GLY A 222 52.38 2.23 -5.67
C GLY A 222 51.66 2.76 -6.93
N ALA A 223 50.38 3.11 -6.83
CA ALA A 223 49.62 3.73 -7.92
C ALA A 223 50.02 5.19 -8.18
N ARG A 224 50.59 5.86 -7.16
CA ARG A 224 51.15 7.21 -7.23
C ARG A 224 52.56 7.19 -6.65
N GLU A 225 53.49 7.94 -7.25
CA GLU A 225 54.88 8.06 -6.79
C GLU A 225 55.54 6.71 -6.42
N PRO A 226 55.59 5.74 -7.38
CA PRO A 226 56.11 4.40 -7.14
C PRO A 226 57.58 4.39 -6.65
N GLU A 227 58.34 5.46 -6.90
CA GLU A 227 59.70 5.66 -6.37
C GLU A 227 59.78 5.70 -4.85
N LEU A 228 58.66 5.89 -4.13
CA LEU A 228 58.60 5.76 -2.68
C LEU A 228 58.71 4.30 -2.20
N GLY A 229 58.57 3.32 -3.10
CA GLY A 229 58.63 1.88 -2.79
C GLY A 229 57.28 1.24 -2.51
N GLY A 230 56.18 1.96 -2.73
CA GLY A 230 54.82 1.44 -2.59
C GLY A 230 54.52 0.29 -3.54
N ALA A 231 53.62 -0.60 -3.12
CA ALA A 231 53.21 -1.78 -3.88
C ALA A 231 51.86 -2.29 -3.36
N PRO A 232 51.05 -3.00 -4.18
CA PRO A 232 49.71 -3.43 -3.78
C PRO A 232 49.66 -4.27 -2.50
N ARG A 233 50.76 -4.93 -2.10
CA ARG A 233 50.86 -5.73 -0.87
C ARG A 233 50.77 -4.90 0.41
N TYR A 234 51.18 -3.62 0.39
CA TYR A 234 51.18 -2.77 1.58
C TYR A 234 49.77 -2.30 1.93
N LEU A 235 48.92 -2.06 0.91
CA LEU A 235 47.52 -1.73 1.11
C LEU A 235 46.66 -3.02 1.19
N ASP A 236 46.61 -3.63 2.38
CA ASP A 236 45.87 -4.88 2.64
C ASP A 236 44.39 -4.64 3.00
N ILE A 237 44.13 -3.93 4.11
CA ILE A 237 42.78 -3.58 4.58
C ILE A 237 42.66 -2.05 4.65
N ILE A 238 41.58 -1.50 4.10
CA ILE A 238 41.31 -0.07 4.14
C ILE A 238 40.48 0.25 5.38
N GLY A 239 40.96 1.17 6.21
CA GLY A 239 40.20 1.74 7.32
C GLY A 239 39.54 3.05 6.89
N ALA A 240 38.22 3.06 6.74
CA ALA A 240 37.46 4.27 6.46
C ALA A 240 37.01 4.91 7.77
N ASN A 241 37.43 6.14 8.05
CA ASN A 241 36.96 6.89 9.21
C ASN A 241 35.82 7.83 8.77
N TYR A 242 34.67 7.74 9.42
CA TYR A 242 33.49 8.50 9.02
C TYR A 242 32.61 8.90 10.21
N TYR A 243 32.48 10.21 10.37
CA TYR A 243 31.64 10.86 11.36
C TYR A 243 30.61 11.76 10.68
N HIS A 244 29.66 12.28 11.47
CA HIS A 244 28.59 13.14 11.00
C HIS A 244 29.08 14.41 10.28
N ALA A 245 30.27 14.91 10.63
CA ALA A 245 30.88 16.14 10.10
C ALA A 245 31.81 15.92 8.89
N ASN A 246 31.93 14.71 8.34
CA ASN A 246 32.83 14.39 7.22
C ASN A 246 32.45 15.00 5.86
N GLN A 247 31.44 15.87 5.80
CA GLN A 247 31.02 16.52 4.56
C GLN A 247 30.75 18.01 4.77
N TRP A 248 31.34 18.86 3.93
CA TRP A 248 31.32 20.31 4.10
C TRP A 248 31.60 21.07 2.79
N GLU A 249 31.38 22.37 2.81
CA GLU A 249 31.68 23.31 1.72
C GLU A 249 33.15 23.73 1.70
N VAL A 250 33.79 23.73 0.53
CA VAL A 250 35.25 23.92 0.39
C VAL A 250 35.78 25.21 1.03
N ASN A 251 35.23 26.39 0.71
CA ASN A 251 35.81 27.65 1.19
C ASN A 251 35.23 28.11 2.54
N SER A 252 33.92 27.97 2.73
CA SER A 252 33.24 28.40 3.97
C SER A 252 33.54 27.47 5.15
N ASN A 253 33.96 26.24 4.87
CA ASN A 253 34.05 25.13 5.83
C ASN A 253 32.73 24.81 6.53
N GLN A 254 31.59 25.28 6.00
CA GLN A 254 30.29 25.01 6.57
C GLN A 254 29.97 23.52 6.47
N ARG A 255 29.76 22.87 7.61
CA ARG A 255 29.39 21.46 7.68
C ARG A 255 28.00 21.25 7.10
N LEU A 256 27.86 20.24 6.25
CA LEU A 256 26.55 19.83 5.77
C LEU A 256 25.87 19.03 6.89
N ALA A 257 24.75 19.48 7.43
CA ALA A 257 24.08 18.77 8.52
C ALA A 257 23.54 17.41 8.03
N TRP A 258 23.92 16.33 8.74
CA TRP A 258 23.56 14.97 8.33
C TRP A 258 22.07 14.65 8.50
N HIS A 259 21.44 15.26 9.51
CA HIS A 259 20.05 15.04 9.90
C HIS A 259 19.08 16.04 9.26
N LEU A 260 19.56 17.01 8.47
CA LEU A 260 18.72 18.01 7.79
C LEU A 260 18.48 17.71 6.31
N GLY A 261 18.84 16.50 5.85
CA GLY A 261 18.58 16.04 4.48
C GLY A 261 19.17 16.92 3.38
N ASP A 262 20.33 17.54 3.62
CA ASP A 262 21.03 18.34 2.60
C ASP A 262 21.34 17.46 1.37
N ARG A 263 20.69 17.77 0.25
CA ARG A 263 20.74 17.00 -1.00
C ARG A 263 22.13 16.96 -1.62
N ARG A 264 23.03 17.86 -1.22
CA ARG A 264 24.42 17.90 -1.70
C ARG A 264 25.27 16.82 -1.02
N ARG A 265 24.84 16.27 0.12
CA ARG A 265 25.56 15.18 0.81
C ARG A 265 25.59 13.90 -0.04
N LYS A 266 26.72 13.20 0.03
CA LYS A 266 26.91 11.88 -0.55
C LYS A 266 26.65 10.78 0.49
N PRO A 267 25.76 9.82 0.23
CA PRO A 267 25.52 8.70 1.15
C PRO A 267 26.78 7.87 1.40
N LEU A 268 26.99 7.43 2.65
CA LEU A 268 28.16 6.64 3.05
C LEU A 268 28.31 5.34 2.25
N HIS A 269 27.21 4.62 1.99
CA HIS A 269 27.30 3.37 1.23
C HIS A 269 27.90 3.56 -0.17
N LYS A 270 27.64 4.71 -0.82
CA LYS A 270 28.24 5.04 -2.12
C LYS A 270 29.73 5.31 -1.99
N MET A 271 30.14 6.07 -0.97
CA MET A 271 31.56 6.33 -0.70
C MET A 271 32.32 5.03 -0.39
N LEU A 272 31.74 4.13 0.41
CA LEU A 272 32.34 2.82 0.71
C LEU A 272 32.40 1.92 -0.53
N THR A 273 31.38 1.96 -1.39
CA THR A 273 31.35 1.20 -2.64
C THR A 273 32.42 1.69 -3.61
N GLU A 274 32.55 3.01 -3.78
CA GLU A 274 33.60 3.63 -4.62
C GLU A 274 35.00 3.31 -4.08
N LEU A 275 35.18 3.34 -2.77
CA LEU A 275 36.44 3.01 -2.12
C LEU A 275 36.84 1.55 -2.37
N HIS A 276 35.89 0.63 -2.18
CA HIS A 276 36.10 -0.79 -2.48
C HIS A 276 36.34 -1.04 -3.97
N GLN A 277 35.62 -0.34 -4.86
CA GLN A 277 35.82 -0.44 -6.31
C GLN A 277 37.19 0.09 -6.75
N ARG A 278 37.66 1.19 -6.15
CA ARG A 278 38.96 1.81 -6.46
C ARG A 278 40.11 0.87 -6.17
N TYR A 279 40.12 0.25 -4.98
CA TYR A 279 41.29 -0.51 -4.52
C TYR A 279 41.12 -2.03 -4.57
N GLN A 280 39.90 -2.54 -4.74
CA GLN A 280 39.59 -3.97 -4.70
C GLN A 280 40.12 -4.65 -3.42
N ARG A 281 40.03 -3.91 -2.30
CA ARG A 281 40.45 -4.35 -0.96
C ARG A 281 39.27 -4.35 0.00
N PRO A 282 39.26 -5.26 0.99
CA PRO A 282 38.28 -5.22 2.07
C PRO A 282 38.34 -3.89 2.85
N VAL A 283 37.18 -3.42 3.29
CA VAL A 283 37.02 -2.15 4.02
C VAL A 283 36.59 -2.43 5.46
N LEU A 284 37.20 -1.76 6.42
CA LEU A 284 36.72 -1.63 7.79
C LEU A 284 36.19 -0.19 7.94
N LEU A 285 34.96 0.00 8.42
CA LEU A 285 34.56 1.31 8.93
C LEU A 285 35.28 1.48 10.26
N ALA A 286 36.48 2.05 10.21
CA ALA A 286 37.49 1.92 11.26
C ALA A 286 37.28 2.90 12.41
N GLU A 287 36.51 3.96 12.18
CA GLU A 287 36.09 4.90 13.20
C GLU A 287 34.74 5.53 12.85
N THR A 288 33.80 5.45 13.80
CA THR A 288 32.54 6.18 13.71
C THR A 288 31.88 6.32 15.09
N SER A 289 31.33 7.50 15.37
CA SER A 289 30.43 7.77 16.49
C SER A 289 29.68 9.10 16.28
N HIS A 290 28.80 9.42 17.23
CA HIS A 290 28.13 10.71 17.35
C HIS A 290 28.22 11.18 18.81
N VAL A 291 27.83 12.43 19.05
CA VAL A 291 27.78 13.06 20.37
C VAL A 291 26.36 13.14 20.93
N GLY A 292 26.22 13.18 22.25
CA GLY A 292 24.98 13.51 22.95
C GLY A 292 23.78 12.62 22.58
N SER A 293 22.64 13.26 22.32
CA SER A 293 21.37 12.59 22.03
C SER A 293 21.31 11.95 20.63
N GLY A 294 22.17 12.36 19.69
CA GLY A 294 22.20 11.81 18.33
C GLY A 294 22.84 10.42 18.20
N ARG A 295 23.47 9.89 19.27
CA ARG A 295 24.17 8.59 19.28
C ARG A 295 23.31 7.41 18.81
N PRO A 296 22.06 7.20 19.30
CA PRO A 296 21.25 6.06 18.88
C PRO A 296 20.85 6.14 17.41
N ALA A 297 20.43 7.32 16.95
CA ALA A 297 20.04 7.56 15.55
C ALA A 297 21.22 7.36 14.59
N TRP A 298 22.43 7.79 14.98
CA TRP A 298 23.65 7.56 14.21
C TRP A 298 23.96 6.07 14.06
N MET A 299 23.80 5.28 15.13
CA MET A 299 24.03 3.83 15.09
C MET A 299 23.11 3.13 14.07
N ALA A 300 21.83 3.50 14.05
CA ALA A 300 20.87 3.00 13.06
C ALA A 300 21.24 3.44 11.63
N HIS A 301 21.65 4.70 11.45
CA HIS A 301 22.08 5.23 10.16
C HIS A 301 23.30 4.48 9.60
N ILE A 302 24.37 4.35 10.39
CA ILE A 302 25.59 3.62 10.00
C ILE A 302 25.27 2.17 9.64
N THR A 303 24.43 1.52 10.43
CA THR A 303 24.00 0.14 10.17
C THR A 303 23.32 0.01 8.81
N ALA A 304 22.40 0.93 8.48
CA ALA A 304 21.75 0.92 7.17
C ALA A 304 22.75 1.17 6.03
N GLN A 305 23.67 2.14 6.19
CA GLN A 305 24.68 2.43 5.16
C GLN A 305 25.66 1.26 4.93
N VAL A 306 26.08 0.58 5.99
CA VAL A 306 26.95 -0.61 5.90
C VAL A 306 26.22 -1.77 5.24
N ALA A 307 24.97 -2.04 5.63
CA ALA A 307 24.16 -3.09 5.01
C ALA A 307 23.96 -2.84 3.50
N GLN A 308 23.67 -1.60 3.10
CA GLN A 308 23.54 -1.21 1.68
C GLN A 308 24.83 -1.49 0.89
N ALA A 309 25.98 -1.09 1.43
CA ALA A 309 27.26 -1.34 0.77
C ALA A 309 27.56 -2.84 0.67
N GLN A 310 27.30 -3.63 1.73
CA GLN A 310 27.49 -5.09 1.69
C GLN A 310 26.59 -5.77 0.66
N LEU A 311 25.32 -5.38 0.59
CA LEU A 311 24.36 -5.90 -0.41
C LEU A 311 24.74 -5.49 -1.84
N ALA A 312 25.41 -4.33 -2.01
CA ALA A 312 26.01 -3.92 -3.29
C ALA A 312 27.32 -4.66 -3.63
N GLY A 313 27.76 -5.60 -2.79
CA GLY A 313 28.96 -6.42 -3.01
C GLY A 313 30.27 -5.85 -2.44
N CYS A 314 30.20 -4.78 -1.65
CA CYS A 314 31.38 -4.26 -0.94
C CYS A 314 31.80 -5.20 0.20
N GLN A 315 33.07 -5.61 0.22
CA GLN A 315 33.63 -6.43 1.31
C GLN A 315 33.89 -5.59 2.57
N ILE A 316 32.83 -5.30 3.33
CA ILE A 316 32.96 -4.66 4.64
C ILE A 316 33.24 -5.70 5.71
N LEU A 317 34.37 -5.57 6.40
CA LEU A 317 34.88 -6.52 7.41
C LEU A 317 34.41 -6.21 8.83
N GLY A 318 33.93 -5.00 9.08
CA GLY A 318 33.46 -4.60 10.40
C GLY A 318 33.08 -3.12 10.52
N VAL A 319 32.62 -2.76 11.71
CA VAL A 319 32.35 -1.39 12.14
C VAL A 319 32.96 -1.19 13.52
N CYS A 320 33.84 -0.20 13.67
CA CYS A 320 34.45 0.15 14.94
C CYS A 320 33.79 1.39 15.53
N ILE A 321 33.20 1.23 16.71
CA ILE A 321 32.67 2.34 17.50
C ILE A 321 33.86 3.06 18.10
N TYR A 322 34.11 4.28 17.65
CA TYR A 322 35.29 5.05 18.02
C TYR A 322 34.89 6.49 18.41
N PRO A 323 35.19 6.94 19.63
CA PRO A 323 35.67 6.12 20.73
C PRO A 323 34.51 5.31 21.36
N VAL A 324 34.81 4.14 21.93
CA VAL A 324 33.82 3.28 22.60
C VAL A 324 33.51 3.77 24.01
N ILE A 325 34.49 4.37 24.67
CA ILE A 325 34.35 5.14 25.91
C ILE A 325 34.49 6.60 25.53
N GLU A 326 33.69 7.47 26.13
CA GLU A 326 33.79 8.91 25.90
C GLU A 326 35.22 9.43 26.12
N SER A 327 35.60 10.41 25.31
CA SER A 327 36.88 11.11 25.41
C SER A 327 36.65 12.62 25.34
N PRO A 328 37.44 13.43 26.08
CA PRO A 328 37.39 14.87 25.92
C PRO A 328 37.94 15.30 24.55
N LEU A 329 37.67 16.56 24.17
CA LEU A 329 38.23 17.15 22.95
C LEU A 329 39.75 17.34 23.07
N TRP A 330 40.46 17.30 21.94
CA TRP A 330 41.92 17.51 21.93
C TRP A 330 42.30 18.97 22.22
N GLU A 331 41.48 19.91 21.77
CA GLU A 331 41.70 21.34 21.93
C GLU A 331 41.28 21.84 23.32
N ASP A 332 40.31 21.18 23.94
CA ASP A 332 39.80 21.48 25.28
C ASP A 332 39.60 20.18 26.10
N PRO A 333 40.62 19.74 26.85
CA PRO A 333 40.55 18.53 27.68
C PRO A 333 39.51 18.60 28.81
N LEU A 334 38.90 19.77 29.07
CA LEU A 334 37.82 19.93 30.05
C LEU A 334 36.44 19.72 29.43
N HIS A 335 36.32 19.71 28.11
CA HIS A 335 35.06 19.53 27.42
C HIS A 335 34.83 18.06 27.03
N TRP A 336 33.77 17.48 27.58
CA TRP A 336 33.36 16.08 27.40
C TRP A 336 32.08 16.01 26.55
N PRO A 337 32.15 15.62 25.26
CA PRO A 337 31.06 15.77 24.30
C PRO A 337 30.01 14.63 24.34
N ARG A 338 30.18 13.62 25.21
CA ARG A 338 29.35 12.41 25.31
C ARG A 338 29.33 11.62 24.02
N SER A 339 30.51 11.17 23.60
CA SER A 339 30.77 10.51 22.30
C SER A 339 30.87 8.97 22.37
N GLY A 340 30.92 8.38 23.56
CA GLY A 340 31.09 6.94 23.74
C GLY A 340 29.79 6.13 23.76
N LEU A 341 29.92 4.81 23.80
CA LEU A 341 28.88 3.91 24.29
C LEU A 341 28.77 3.98 25.83
N TRP A 342 29.91 4.23 26.49
CA TRP A 342 29.99 4.57 27.90
C TRP A 342 30.43 6.02 28.07
N ASP A 343 29.67 6.78 28.85
CA ASP A 343 30.10 8.08 29.38
C ASP A 343 31.04 7.85 30.57
N VAL A 344 31.92 8.81 30.86
CA VAL A 344 32.89 8.71 31.97
C VAL A 344 32.51 9.67 33.09
N ALA A 345 32.23 9.12 34.27
CA ALA A 345 31.96 9.93 35.46
C ALA A 345 33.25 10.59 35.99
N PRO A 346 33.16 11.63 36.84
CA PRO A 346 34.34 12.29 37.41
C PRO A 346 35.27 11.38 38.23
N ASP A 347 34.75 10.26 38.76
CA ASP A 347 35.51 9.22 39.45
C ASP A 347 35.99 8.09 38.52
N PHE A 348 35.91 8.33 37.20
CA PHE A 348 36.20 7.39 36.12
C PHE A 348 35.26 6.18 36.03
N THR A 349 34.14 6.16 36.75
CA THR A 349 33.13 5.12 36.58
C THR A 349 32.55 5.14 35.17
N ARG A 350 32.45 3.96 34.51
CA ARG A 350 31.83 3.81 33.18
C ARG A 350 30.30 3.80 33.29
N LEU A 351 29.64 4.78 32.71
CA LEU A 351 28.18 4.89 32.69
C LEU A 351 27.66 4.47 31.32
N LEU A 352 27.02 3.30 31.23
CA LEU A 352 26.47 2.81 29.96
C LEU A 352 25.31 3.70 29.50
N HIS A 353 25.42 4.28 28.31
CA HIS A 353 24.32 5.01 27.71
C HIS A 353 23.27 4.03 27.15
N GLN A 354 22.23 3.75 27.95
CA GLN A 354 21.23 2.72 27.66
C GLN A 354 20.57 2.85 26.27
N PRO A 355 20.19 4.05 25.78
CA PRO A 355 19.62 4.19 24.44
C PRO A 355 20.59 3.75 23.33
N THR A 356 21.87 4.11 23.42
CA THR A 356 22.89 3.69 22.43
C THR A 356 23.15 2.18 22.53
N ALA A 357 23.15 1.62 23.74
CA ALA A 357 23.30 0.18 23.97
C ALA A 357 22.17 -0.63 23.32
N ALA A 358 20.92 -0.16 23.45
CA ALA A 358 19.77 -0.77 22.78
C ALA A 358 19.90 -0.66 21.25
N ALA A 359 20.27 0.51 20.72
CA ALA A 359 20.49 0.72 19.29
C ALA A 359 21.60 -0.17 18.72
N LEU A 360 22.69 -0.40 19.46
CA LEU A 360 23.76 -1.31 19.06
C LEU A 360 23.28 -2.77 19.00
N ARG A 361 22.55 -3.25 20.01
CA ARG A 361 21.98 -4.61 19.99
C ARG A 361 21.01 -4.79 18.81
N GLN A 362 20.19 -3.78 18.53
CA GLN A 362 19.31 -3.79 17.36
C GLN A 362 20.12 -3.84 16.05
N SER A 363 21.18 -3.05 15.97
CA SER A 363 22.07 -3.00 14.81
C SER A 363 22.79 -4.33 14.56
N GLN A 364 23.23 -5.01 15.63
CA GLN A 364 23.81 -6.36 15.56
C GLN A 364 22.81 -7.39 15.01
N ARG A 365 21.56 -7.37 15.49
CA ARG A 365 20.49 -8.24 14.99
C ARG A 365 20.18 -7.97 13.51
N SER A 366 20.02 -6.70 13.13
CA SER A 366 19.75 -6.28 11.76
C SER A 366 20.84 -6.72 10.78
N LEU A 367 22.11 -6.42 11.07
CA LEU A 367 23.21 -6.81 10.18
C LEU A 367 23.34 -8.32 10.04
N HIS A 368 23.19 -9.06 11.14
CA HIS A 368 23.19 -10.53 11.09
C HIS A 368 22.12 -11.07 10.13
N ARG A 369 20.92 -10.49 10.13
CA ARG A 369 19.85 -10.86 9.18
C ARG A 369 20.21 -10.48 7.74
N PHE A 370 20.78 -9.30 7.50
CA PHE A 370 21.23 -8.91 6.16
C PHE A 370 22.37 -9.78 5.62
N HIS A 371 23.27 -10.26 6.46
CA HIS A 371 24.35 -11.18 6.07
C HIS A 371 23.85 -12.53 5.56
N ALA A 372 22.59 -12.89 5.82
CA ALA A 372 21.99 -14.10 5.26
C ALA A 372 21.64 -13.97 3.76
N PHE A 373 21.52 -12.75 3.22
CA PHE A 373 21.19 -12.55 1.81
C PHE A 373 22.38 -12.86 0.89
N PRO A 374 22.14 -13.45 -0.29
CA PRO A 374 23.19 -13.66 -1.28
C PRO A 374 23.69 -12.31 -1.79
N THR A 375 25.01 -12.15 -1.85
CA THR A 375 25.67 -10.98 -2.45
C THR A 375 25.94 -11.23 -3.94
N PRO A 376 26.13 -10.20 -4.78
CA PRO A 376 26.50 -10.37 -6.20
C PRO A 376 27.76 -11.23 -6.43
N ALA A 377 28.61 -11.36 -5.40
CA ALA A 377 29.81 -12.22 -5.40
C ALA A 377 29.49 -13.71 -5.14
N SER A 378 28.26 -14.05 -4.77
CA SER A 378 27.78 -15.41 -4.52
C SER A 378 27.29 -16.00 -5.86
N GLY A 379 27.92 -17.08 -6.34
CA GLY A 379 27.70 -17.66 -7.69
C GLY A 379 26.26 -18.08 -8.04
N PRO A 380 26.01 -18.55 -9.29
CA PRO A 380 24.67 -18.57 -9.87
C PRO A 380 23.78 -19.73 -9.38
N GLN A 381 22.49 -19.40 -9.26
CA GLN A 381 21.29 -20.27 -9.26
C GLN A 381 20.86 -21.01 -7.98
N GLU A 382 21.71 -21.72 -7.24
CA GLU A 382 21.21 -22.56 -6.12
C GLU A 382 20.79 -21.78 -4.85
N LEU A 383 21.30 -20.57 -4.63
CA LEU A 383 21.02 -19.75 -3.43
C LEU A 383 19.83 -18.78 -3.57
N ARG A 384 19.34 -18.53 -4.80
CA ARG A 384 18.15 -17.69 -5.02
C ARG A 384 16.88 -18.29 -4.42
N MET A 385 16.85 -19.62 -4.21
CA MET A 385 15.69 -20.33 -3.66
C MET A 385 15.44 -20.12 -2.14
N LYS A 386 16.34 -19.46 -1.40
CA LYS A 386 16.18 -19.32 0.08
C LYS A 386 15.43 -18.08 0.56
N HIS A 387 15.42 -16.99 -0.20
CA HIS A 387 14.84 -15.72 0.25
C HIS A 387 13.82 -15.23 -0.75
N SER A 388 12.64 -14.87 -0.26
CA SER A 388 11.53 -14.50 -1.15
C SER A 388 11.43 -13.02 -1.39
N VAL A 389 10.95 -12.68 -2.58
CA VAL A 389 10.68 -11.31 -2.97
C VAL A 389 9.33 -10.87 -2.41
N LEU A 390 9.28 -9.65 -1.89
CA LEU A 390 8.05 -8.95 -1.53
C LEU A 390 7.85 -7.77 -2.50
N VAL A 391 6.86 -7.90 -3.39
CA VAL A 391 6.46 -6.84 -4.31
C VAL A 391 5.40 -5.98 -3.62
N VAL A 392 5.63 -4.68 -3.52
CA VAL A 392 4.79 -3.76 -2.76
C VAL A 392 4.22 -2.71 -3.70
N PHE A 393 2.90 -2.60 -3.79
CA PHE A 393 2.24 -1.53 -4.53
C PHE A 393 1.81 -0.42 -3.59
N SER A 394 2.32 0.79 -3.82
CA SER A 394 2.10 1.94 -2.95
C SER A 394 1.60 3.16 -3.71
N HIS A 395 0.55 3.79 -3.18
CA HIS A 395 0.12 5.14 -3.60
C HIS A 395 0.96 6.24 -2.92
N LEU A 396 1.76 5.88 -1.91
CA LEU A 396 2.67 6.77 -1.21
C LEU A 396 4.07 6.58 -1.76
N ARG A 397 4.67 7.68 -2.22
CA ARG A 397 6.05 7.69 -2.70
C ARG A 397 7.03 7.57 -1.53
N TRP A 398 8.11 6.84 -1.74
CA TRP A 398 9.15 6.62 -0.74
C TRP A 398 9.73 7.94 -0.24
N GLY A 399 10.10 8.84 -1.17
CA GLY A 399 10.71 10.14 -0.89
C GLY A 399 9.76 11.26 -0.48
N PHE A 400 8.49 10.96 -0.20
CA PHE A 400 7.53 11.95 0.27
C PHE A 400 7.56 12.05 1.81
N VAL A 401 6.42 11.95 2.50
CA VAL A 401 6.38 11.90 3.97
C VAL A 401 6.69 10.48 4.44
N PHE A 402 7.70 10.37 5.32
CA PHE A 402 8.09 9.10 5.92
C PHE A 402 7.04 8.66 6.94
N GLN A 403 6.46 7.48 6.72
CA GLN A 403 5.34 6.98 7.51
C GLN A 403 5.33 5.44 7.48
N ARG A 404 4.19 4.82 7.84
CA ARG A 404 4.04 3.36 8.01
C ARG A 404 4.69 2.51 6.90
N PRO A 405 4.51 2.76 5.58
CA PRO A 405 5.14 1.94 4.54
C PRO A 405 6.67 1.92 4.64
N GLN A 406 7.31 3.08 4.83
CA GLN A 406 8.76 3.14 4.92
C GLN A 406 9.28 2.47 6.21
N HIS A 407 8.58 2.65 7.33
CA HIS A 407 8.94 1.98 8.60
C HIS A 407 8.86 0.45 8.49
N LEU A 408 7.77 -0.07 7.92
CA LEU A 408 7.55 -1.51 7.79
C LEU A 408 8.47 -2.12 6.74
N MET A 409 8.54 -1.53 5.55
CA MET A 409 9.32 -2.10 4.45
C MET A 409 10.82 -2.10 4.74
N SER A 410 11.35 -1.07 5.40
CA SER A 410 12.77 -1.05 5.80
C SER A 410 13.12 -2.13 6.84
N ARG A 411 12.16 -2.56 7.66
CA ARG A 411 12.34 -3.61 8.68
C ARG A 411 12.13 -5.01 8.09
N LEU A 412 11.07 -5.18 7.30
CA LEU A 412 10.78 -6.42 6.57
C LEU A 412 11.86 -6.74 5.52
N ALA A 413 12.61 -5.74 5.06
CA ALA A 413 13.77 -5.94 4.18
C ALA A 413 14.87 -6.83 4.78
N GLN A 414 14.88 -7.02 6.10
CA GLN A 414 15.75 -8.00 6.78
C GLN A 414 15.35 -9.46 6.52
N HIS A 415 14.16 -9.70 5.96
CA HIS A 415 13.59 -11.03 5.71
C HIS A 415 13.27 -11.27 4.23
N TYR A 416 12.98 -10.20 3.48
CA TYR A 416 12.57 -10.26 2.08
C TYR A 416 13.34 -9.25 1.23
N ARG A 417 13.58 -9.59 -0.04
CA ARG A 417 14.00 -8.58 -1.03
C ARG A 417 12.78 -7.76 -1.41
N ILE A 418 12.79 -6.45 -1.14
CA ILE A 418 11.62 -5.59 -1.36
C ILE A 418 11.71 -4.91 -2.73
N LEU A 419 10.67 -5.08 -3.55
CA LEU A 419 10.41 -4.26 -4.74
C LEU A 419 9.23 -3.33 -4.47
N PHE A 420 9.51 -2.07 -4.18
CA PHE A 420 8.52 -1.06 -3.83
C PHE A 420 8.08 -0.26 -5.06
N ILE A 421 6.93 -0.59 -5.62
CA ILE A 421 6.37 0.00 -6.83
C ILE A 421 5.51 1.22 -6.46
N GLU A 422 5.97 2.39 -6.89
CA GLU A 422 5.24 3.65 -6.76
C GLU A 422 4.25 3.87 -7.91
N GLU A 423 3.38 4.86 -7.73
CA GLU A 423 2.52 5.36 -8.80
C GLU A 423 3.31 5.94 -9.98
N PRO A 424 2.84 5.71 -11.23
CA PRO A 424 3.50 6.23 -12.41
C PRO A 424 3.62 7.75 -12.40
N VAL A 425 4.73 8.26 -12.93
CA VAL A 425 4.96 9.69 -13.15
C VAL A 425 4.71 10.00 -14.62
N TYR A 426 3.95 11.08 -14.90
CA TYR A 426 3.81 11.56 -16.26
C TYR A 426 5.16 12.04 -16.82
N GLN A 427 5.56 11.47 -17.94
CA GLN A 427 6.73 11.89 -18.71
C GLN A 427 6.45 11.65 -20.19
N SER A 428 6.55 12.70 -21.00
CA SER A 428 6.43 12.56 -22.46
C SER A 428 7.54 11.66 -23.02
N GLY A 429 7.18 10.67 -23.83
CA GLY A 429 8.13 9.79 -24.51
C GLY A 429 7.88 8.31 -24.26
N GLU A 430 8.92 7.49 -24.42
CA GLU A 430 8.85 6.05 -24.18
C GLU A 430 8.66 5.73 -22.69
N ALA A 431 7.76 4.80 -22.39
CA ALA A 431 7.50 4.37 -21.02
C ALA A 431 8.65 3.49 -20.49
N GLY A 432 8.92 3.59 -19.19
CA GLY A 432 10.05 2.89 -18.59
C GLY A 432 10.02 2.89 -17.07
N LEU A 433 11.04 2.29 -16.46
CA LEU A 433 11.18 2.17 -15.02
C LEU A 433 12.47 2.85 -14.55
N ARG A 434 12.36 3.73 -13.56
CA ARG A 434 13.52 4.22 -12.81
C ARG A 434 13.63 3.45 -11.50
N GLN A 435 14.85 3.10 -11.13
CA GLN A 435 15.11 2.33 -9.93
C GLN A 435 16.10 3.05 -9.03
N HIS A 436 15.85 3.02 -7.72
CA HIS A 436 16.79 3.46 -6.72
C HIS A 436 16.63 2.65 -5.43
N SER A 437 17.67 2.60 -4.60
CA SER A 437 17.68 1.80 -3.37
C SER A 437 17.85 2.69 -2.14
N PRO A 438 16.76 3.22 -1.57
CA PRO A 438 16.85 4.18 -0.48
C PRO A 438 17.14 3.55 0.89
N ALA A 439 16.88 2.26 1.05
CA ALA A 439 17.17 1.48 2.26
C ALA A 439 17.83 0.13 1.92
N PRO A 440 18.49 -0.56 2.88
CA PRO A 440 19.06 -1.88 2.65
C PRO A 440 17.99 -2.84 2.13
N ASN A 441 18.30 -3.55 1.04
CA ASN A 441 17.45 -4.57 0.43
C ASN A 441 16.04 -4.08 0.00
N VAL A 442 15.87 -2.76 -0.15
CA VAL A 442 14.69 -2.12 -0.73
C VAL A 442 15.06 -1.50 -2.06
N THR A 443 14.37 -1.88 -3.12
CA THR A 443 14.45 -1.24 -4.44
C THR A 443 13.12 -0.58 -4.74
N VAL A 444 13.13 0.74 -4.86
CA VAL A 444 11.98 1.51 -5.32
C VAL A 444 11.94 1.48 -6.84
N ILE A 445 10.78 1.14 -7.39
CA ILE A 445 10.47 1.12 -8.81
C ILE A 445 9.51 2.28 -9.07
N GLU A 446 9.96 3.29 -9.80
CA GLU A 446 9.18 4.45 -10.24
C GLU A 446 8.89 4.29 -11.74
N PRO A 447 7.67 3.88 -12.13
CA PRO A 447 7.28 3.86 -13.52
C PRO A 447 7.12 5.30 -14.07
N HIS A 448 7.47 5.51 -15.33
CA HIS A 448 7.11 6.72 -16.05
C HIS A 448 6.39 6.38 -17.36
N THR A 449 5.34 7.14 -17.67
CA THR A 449 4.47 6.90 -18.83
C THR A 449 4.03 8.24 -19.44
N ASP A 450 3.64 8.24 -20.72
CA ASP A 450 3.06 9.39 -21.41
C ASP A 450 1.54 9.54 -21.18
N VAL A 451 0.99 8.72 -20.28
CA VAL A 451 -0.43 8.71 -19.95
C VAL A 451 -0.71 9.77 -18.89
N ASP A 452 -1.47 10.79 -19.27
CA ASP A 452 -1.90 11.88 -18.38
C ASP A 452 -3.10 11.42 -17.50
N ALA A 453 -2.83 10.49 -16.60
CA ALA A 453 -3.77 10.01 -15.59
C ALA A 453 -3.06 9.71 -14.26
N PRO A 454 -3.66 10.08 -13.12
CA PRO A 454 -3.01 9.94 -11.82
C PRO A 454 -2.96 8.48 -11.35
N GLY A 455 -1.92 8.13 -10.61
CA GLY A 455 -1.81 6.86 -9.90
C GLY A 455 -1.96 5.61 -10.76
N PHE A 456 -2.47 4.52 -10.18
CA PHE A 456 -2.74 3.27 -10.91
C PHE A 456 -4.09 3.28 -11.66
N HIS A 457 -4.40 4.38 -12.35
CA HIS A 457 -5.61 4.51 -13.16
C HIS A 457 -5.63 3.50 -14.33
N ASP A 458 -6.82 3.16 -14.84
CA ASP A 458 -7.02 2.12 -15.87
C ASP A 458 -6.19 2.33 -17.14
N SER A 459 -6.05 3.58 -17.57
CA SER A 459 -5.24 3.96 -18.73
C SER A 459 -3.75 3.66 -18.54
N GLN A 460 -3.27 3.58 -17.30
CA GLN A 460 -1.88 3.24 -16.97
C GLN A 460 -1.64 1.72 -17.06
N ILE A 461 -2.66 0.90 -16.78
CA ILE A 461 -2.49 -0.55 -16.57
C ILE A 461 -1.90 -1.26 -17.79
N ALA A 462 -2.38 -0.95 -19.00
CA ALA A 462 -1.90 -1.58 -20.22
C ALA A 462 -0.41 -1.29 -20.52
N VAL A 463 0.07 -0.12 -20.10
CA VAL A 463 1.48 0.29 -20.26
C VAL A 463 2.35 -0.32 -19.16
N LEU A 464 1.83 -0.36 -17.92
CA LEU A 464 2.57 -0.86 -16.76
C LEU A 464 2.75 -2.39 -16.76
N GLN A 465 1.76 -3.16 -17.22
CA GLN A 465 1.83 -4.63 -17.21
C GLN A 465 3.11 -5.20 -17.85
N PRO A 466 3.47 -4.87 -19.10
CA PRO A 466 4.69 -5.40 -19.73
C PRO A 466 5.97 -4.92 -19.03
N LEU A 467 6.00 -3.69 -18.51
CA LEU A 467 7.15 -3.18 -17.77
C LEU A 467 7.37 -3.99 -16.49
N LEU A 468 6.32 -4.18 -15.69
CA LEU A 468 6.41 -4.87 -14.40
C LEU A 468 6.62 -6.39 -14.53
N ALA A 469 6.09 -7.03 -15.58
CA ALA A 469 6.28 -8.45 -15.84
C ALA A 469 7.76 -8.85 -16.06
N SER A 470 8.62 -7.86 -16.38
CA SER A 470 10.06 -8.05 -16.58
C SER A 470 10.87 -8.00 -15.27
N LEU A 471 10.27 -7.60 -14.15
CA LEU A 471 10.97 -7.39 -12.88
C LEU A 471 11.38 -8.70 -12.18
N LEU A 472 10.69 -9.80 -12.46
CA LEU A 472 10.89 -11.11 -11.84
C LEU A 472 10.94 -12.21 -12.90
N GLU A 473 11.60 -13.32 -12.57
CA GLU A 473 11.61 -14.52 -13.41
C GLU A 473 10.24 -15.22 -13.36
N LYS A 474 9.82 -15.90 -14.45
CA LYS A 474 8.44 -16.41 -14.60
C LYS A 474 8.03 -17.46 -13.54
N ASP A 475 8.99 -18.17 -12.98
CA ASP A 475 8.84 -19.21 -11.98
C ASP A 475 8.93 -18.68 -10.55
N GLU A 476 9.32 -17.43 -10.35
CA GLU A 476 9.41 -16.81 -9.03
C GLU A 476 8.00 -16.56 -8.45
N GLN A 477 7.77 -16.99 -7.21
CA GLN A 477 6.51 -16.80 -6.49
C GLN A 477 6.63 -15.71 -5.41
N PRO A 478 6.53 -14.42 -5.77
CA PRO A 478 6.67 -13.34 -4.81
C PRO A 478 5.48 -13.30 -3.84
N LEU A 479 5.71 -12.73 -2.67
CA LEU A 479 4.63 -12.18 -1.85
C LEU A 479 4.23 -10.83 -2.46
N VAL A 480 2.94 -10.53 -2.55
CA VAL A 480 2.47 -9.27 -3.14
C VAL A 480 1.68 -8.47 -2.11
N TRP A 481 2.18 -7.29 -1.76
CA TRP A 481 1.65 -6.38 -0.75
C TRP A 481 0.97 -5.19 -1.39
N PHE A 482 -0.22 -4.85 -0.93
CA PHE A 482 -0.98 -3.69 -1.39
C PHE A 482 -1.17 -2.67 -0.27
N TYR A 483 -0.76 -1.43 -0.54
CA TYR A 483 -1.20 -0.23 0.21
C TYR A 483 -2.33 0.52 -0.51
N THR A 484 -2.62 0.15 -1.77
CA THR A 484 -3.71 0.75 -2.54
C THR A 484 -4.44 -0.31 -3.35
N PRO A 485 -5.78 -0.37 -3.26
CA PRO A 485 -6.57 -1.25 -4.11
C PRO A 485 -6.45 -0.92 -5.60
N MET A 486 -6.07 0.31 -5.95
CA MET A 486 -5.97 0.74 -7.35
C MET A 486 -4.97 -0.08 -8.15
N ALA A 487 -3.92 -0.62 -7.52
CA ALA A 487 -2.91 -1.45 -8.19
C ALA A 487 -3.36 -2.90 -8.44
N LEU A 488 -4.52 -3.33 -7.95
CA LEU A 488 -4.99 -4.73 -8.05
C LEU A 488 -4.90 -5.34 -9.47
N PRO A 489 -5.19 -4.63 -10.58
CA PRO A 489 -5.05 -5.19 -11.93
C PRO A 489 -3.60 -5.59 -12.31
N LEU A 490 -2.60 -5.01 -11.65
CA LEU A 490 -1.19 -5.32 -11.84
C LEU A 490 -0.76 -6.59 -11.13
N LEU A 491 -1.61 -7.16 -10.25
CA LEU A 491 -1.38 -8.49 -9.66
C LEU A 491 -1.16 -9.56 -10.74
N ASN A 492 -1.84 -9.43 -11.89
CA ASN A 492 -1.75 -10.36 -13.02
C ASN A 492 -0.36 -10.42 -13.67
N CYS A 493 0.55 -9.48 -13.33
CA CYS A 493 1.94 -9.51 -13.81
C CYS A 493 2.77 -10.57 -13.07
N PHE A 494 2.29 -11.06 -11.93
CA PHE A 494 3.05 -11.90 -11.00
C PHE A 494 2.30 -13.21 -10.72
N ASN A 495 3.04 -14.23 -10.29
CA ASN A 495 2.50 -15.49 -9.80
C ASN A 495 2.58 -15.52 -8.26
N PRO A 496 1.66 -14.86 -7.53
CA PRO A 496 1.84 -14.60 -6.11
C PRO A 496 1.83 -15.89 -5.28
N GLY A 497 2.80 -16.04 -4.38
CA GLY A 497 2.80 -17.08 -3.35
C GLY A 497 1.86 -16.76 -2.17
N ALA A 498 1.63 -15.46 -1.91
CA ALA A 498 0.54 -14.96 -1.06
C ALA A 498 0.29 -13.46 -1.36
N ILE A 499 -0.91 -12.99 -1.04
CA ILE A 499 -1.39 -11.62 -1.23
C ILE A 499 -1.65 -10.99 0.14
N ILE A 500 -1.05 -9.83 0.38
CA ILE A 500 -1.15 -9.07 1.63
C ILE A 500 -1.82 -7.73 1.33
N TYR A 501 -2.84 -7.37 2.10
CA TYR A 501 -3.44 -6.03 2.03
C TYR A 501 -3.25 -5.28 3.35
N ASP A 502 -2.46 -4.20 3.36
CA ASP A 502 -2.30 -3.33 4.53
C ASP A 502 -3.17 -2.08 4.35
N CYS A 503 -4.37 -2.14 4.91
CA CYS A 503 -5.35 -1.06 4.94
C CYS A 503 -4.95 -0.05 6.02
N MET A 504 -4.06 0.87 5.67
CA MET A 504 -3.57 1.91 6.59
C MET A 504 -4.50 3.11 6.71
N ASP A 505 -5.22 3.45 5.63
CA ASP A 505 -6.16 4.56 5.55
C ASP A 505 -7.44 4.10 4.85
N GLU A 506 -8.57 4.73 5.17
CA GLU A 506 -9.80 4.58 4.40
C GLU A 506 -9.71 5.45 3.14
N LEU A 507 -8.95 4.99 2.13
CA LEU A 507 -8.67 5.75 0.91
C LEU A 507 -9.94 6.18 0.17
N SER A 508 -11.05 5.46 0.37
CA SER A 508 -12.34 5.80 -0.22
C SER A 508 -13.03 7.03 0.43
N ALA A 509 -12.55 7.48 1.59
CA ALA A 509 -13.08 8.62 2.33
C ALA A 509 -12.39 9.96 1.98
N PHE A 510 -11.35 9.96 1.13
CA PHE A 510 -10.70 11.19 0.66
C PHE A 510 -11.54 11.91 -0.40
N GLN A 511 -11.39 13.24 -0.48
CA GLN A 511 -12.04 14.02 -1.52
C GLN A 511 -11.57 13.58 -2.92
N MET A 512 -12.51 13.50 -3.86
CA MET A 512 -12.28 13.04 -5.24
C MET A 512 -11.76 11.60 -5.39
N ALA A 513 -11.90 10.74 -4.38
CA ALA A 513 -11.54 9.33 -4.51
C ALA A 513 -12.29 8.68 -5.69
N PRO A 514 -11.59 7.97 -6.60
CA PRO A 514 -12.23 7.38 -7.77
C PRO A 514 -13.18 6.26 -7.34
N ARG A 515 -14.38 6.18 -7.95
CA ARG A 515 -15.42 5.19 -7.62
C ARG A 515 -14.91 3.73 -7.70
N GLN A 516 -13.92 3.47 -8.55
CA GLN A 516 -13.29 2.17 -8.72
C GLN A 516 -12.53 1.69 -7.47
N LEU A 517 -12.12 2.61 -6.59
CA LEU A 517 -11.31 2.29 -5.41
C LEU A 517 -12.07 1.40 -4.43
N GLN A 518 -13.35 1.67 -4.18
CA GLN A 518 -14.20 0.84 -3.29
C GLN A 518 -14.46 -0.56 -3.87
N GLN A 519 -14.68 -0.63 -5.19
CA GLN A 519 -14.87 -1.89 -5.91
C GLN A 519 -13.61 -2.75 -5.83
N ARG A 520 -12.45 -2.14 -6.08
CA ARG A 520 -11.14 -2.80 -6.00
C ARG A 520 -10.78 -3.17 -4.58
N GLU A 521 -11.14 -2.36 -3.58
CA GLU A 521 -10.92 -2.71 -2.18
C GLU A 521 -11.66 -4.00 -1.83
N SER A 522 -12.94 -4.08 -2.17
CA SER A 522 -13.75 -5.27 -1.90
C SER A 522 -13.18 -6.51 -2.62
N ALA A 523 -12.69 -6.34 -3.85
CA ALA A 523 -12.05 -7.40 -4.62
C ALA A 523 -10.68 -7.81 -4.05
N LEU A 524 -9.90 -6.87 -3.50
CA LEU A 524 -8.62 -7.12 -2.87
C LEU A 524 -8.81 -7.80 -1.51
N LEU A 525 -9.76 -7.34 -0.68
CA LEU A 525 -10.14 -7.99 0.58
C LEU A 525 -10.55 -9.45 0.38
N SER A 526 -11.21 -9.77 -0.75
CA SER A 526 -11.62 -11.14 -1.07
C SER A 526 -10.47 -12.02 -1.57
N ARG A 527 -9.37 -11.43 -2.05
CA ARG A 527 -8.21 -12.13 -2.62
C ARG A 527 -7.00 -12.19 -1.69
N ALA A 528 -6.91 -11.29 -0.72
CA ALA A 528 -5.81 -11.25 0.22
C ALA A 528 -5.82 -12.51 1.10
N ASP A 529 -4.66 -13.10 1.35
CA ASP A 529 -4.50 -14.20 2.30
C ASP A 529 -4.44 -13.67 3.75
N VAL A 530 -3.96 -12.44 3.91
CA VAL A 530 -3.92 -11.70 5.18
C VAL A 530 -4.17 -10.21 4.97
N VAL A 531 -4.92 -9.62 5.88
CA VAL A 531 -5.24 -8.19 5.91
C VAL A 531 -4.70 -7.58 7.20
N PHE A 532 -3.93 -6.50 7.06
CA PHE A 532 -3.47 -5.68 8.18
C PHE A 532 -4.23 -4.36 8.18
N THR A 533 -4.50 -3.82 9.37
CA THR A 533 -5.14 -2.51 9.52
C THR A 533 -4.31 -1.58 10.40
N GLY A 534 -4.20 -0.32 10.00
CA GLY A 534 -3.35 0.69 10.64
C GLY A 534 -3.90 1.32 11.93
N GLY A 535 -5.16 1.06 12.30
CA GLY A 535 -5.79 1.61 13.51
C GLY A 535 -6.98 0.78 13.98
N THR A 536 -7.41 1.00 15.21
CA THR A 536 -8.48 0.19 15.85
C THR A 536 -9.82 0.42 15.17
N SER A 537 -10.13 1.66 14.79
CA SER A 537 -11.35 2.00 14.05
C SER A 537 -11.40 1.34 12.67
N LEU A 538 -10.25 1.24 11.96
CA LEU A 538 -10.15 0.50 10.70
C LEU A 538 -10.31 -1.01 10.91
N TYR A 539 -9.66 -1.57 11.94
CA TYR A 539 -9.82 -2.97 12.28
C TYR A 539 -11.29 -3.33 12.52
N GLU A 540 -12.00 -2.54 13.31
CA GLU A 540 -13.43 -2.75 13.59
C GLU A 540 -14.29 -2.69 12.32
N ALA A 541 -13.95 -1.78 11.39
CA ALA A 541 -14.62 -1.67 10.10
C ALA A 541 -14.34 -2.85 9.13
N LYS A 542 -13.18 -3.52 9.26
CA LYS A 542 -12.75 -4.57 8.31
C LYS A 542 -12.78 -5.99 8.89
N LYS A 543 -12.79 -6.19 10.22
CA LYS A 543 -12.72 -7.53 10.88
C LYS A 543 -13.84 -8.48 10.50
N HIS A 544 -14.98 -7.97 10.07
CA HIS A 544 -16.11 -8.79 9.60
C HIS A 544 -16.13 -9.01 8.08
N ARG A 545 -15.19 -8.40 7.34
CA ARG A 545 -15.08 -8.47 5.88
C ARG A 545 -14.03 -9.48 5.39
N HIS A 546 -13.17 -9.99 6.27
CA HIS A 546 -12.14 -11.00 5.96
C HIS A 546 -11.82 -11.86 7.19
N GLN A 547 -11.40 -13.12 7.00
CA GLN A 547 -11.19 -14.07 8.12
C GLN A 547 -9.82 -13.88 8.82
N ASN A 548 -8.79 -13.49 8.07
CA ASN A 548 -7.44 -13.23 8.61
C ASN A 548 -7.19 -11.72 8.62
N VAL A 549 -7.74 -11.01 9.61
CA VAL A 549 -7.53 -9.56 9.78
C VAL A 549 -6.80 -9.34 11.10
N PHE A 550 -5.71 -8.58 11.07
CA PHE A 550 -4.95 -8.23 12.26
C PHE A 550 -4.82 -6.72 12.41
N CYS A 551 -5.10 -6.24 13.63
CA CYS A 551 -4.90 -4.85 13.99
C CYS A 551 -3.45 -4.61 14.39
N PHE A 552 -2.75 -3.77 13.63
CA PHE A 552 -1.42 -3.27 13.98
C PHE A 552 -1.47 -1.74 13.95
N PRO A 553 -1.87 -1.09 15.06
CA PRO A 553 -1.89 0.36 15.17
C PRO A 553 -0.53 1.00 14.87
N SER A 554 -0.51 2.32 14.64
CA SER A 554 0.74 3.06 14.47
C SER A 554 1.68 2.89 15.66
N SER A 555 2.98 2.86 15.38
CA SER A 555 4.06 2.85 16.37
C SER A 555 4.94 4.10 16.21
N VAL A 556 5.97 4.23 17.05
CA VAL A 556 6.96 5.31 17.01
C VAL A 556 8.38 4.75 16.94
N ASP A 557 9.28 5.50 16.32
CA ASP A 557 10.71 5.30 16.42
C ASP A 557 11.24 6.13 17.61
N ALA A 558 11.07 5.62 18.82
CA ALA A 558 11.29 6.39 20.06
C ALA A 558 12.71 6.99 20.12
N ALA A 559 13.73 6.19 19.81
CA ALA A 559 15.12 6.62 19.82
C ALA A 559 15.40 7.77 18.83
N HIS A 560 14.64 7.87 17.74
CA HIS A 560 14.72 8.99 16.81
C HIS A 560 14.18 10.27 17.44
N PHE A 561 12.99 10.24 18.05
CA PHE A 561 12.32 11.42 18.60
C PHE A 561 12.82 11.85 19.99
N GLU A 562 13.42 10.95 20.77
CA GLU A 562 14.08 11.27 22.05
C GLU A 562 15.22 12.29 21.89
N GLN A 563 15.75 12.48 20.67
CA GLN A 563 16.67 13.57 20.36
C GLN A 563 16.11 14.96 20.75
N ALA A 564 14.79 15.12 20.74
CA ALA A 564 14.10 16.36 21.11
C ALA A 564 14.11 16.65 22.62
N LEU A 565 14.49 15.68 23.46
CA LEU A 565 14.72 15.88 24.89
C LEU A 565 15.94 16.77 25.14
N ASP A 566 16.91 16.74 24.22
CA ASP A 566 17.97 17.74 24.18
C ASP A 566 17.43 19.04 23.56
N ARG A 567 17.01 19.97 24.41
CA ARG A 567 16.42 21.25 24.01
C ARG A 567 17.42 22.19 23.32
N SER A 568 18.72 21.87 23.34
CA SER A 568 19.75 22.63 22.60
C SER A 568 19.83 22.22 21.12
N ASN A 569 19.21 21.09 20.76
CA ASN A 569 19.26 20.52 19.42
C ASN A 569 18.16 21.08 18.48
N GLY A 570 17.97 22.40 18.50
CA GLY A 570 16.92 23.09 17.74
C GLY A 570 17.17 23.12 16.23
N HIS A 571 16.10 23.12 15.45
CA HIS A 571 16.18 23.27 13.99
C HIS A 571 16.52 24.72 13.59
N PRO A 572 17.50 24.96 12.68
CA PRO A 572 17.95 26.31 12.33
C PRO A 572 16.86 27.27 11.81
N LEU A 573 15.85 26.73 11.11
CA LEU A 573 14.70 27.52 10.63
C LEU A 573 13.89 28.18 11.75
N GLN A 574 14.06 27.76 13.01
CA GLN A 574 13.35 28.31 14.16
C GLN A 574 14.23 29.20 15.06
N ASP A 575 15.52 29.36 14.75
CA ASP A 575 16.47 30.03 15.65
C ASP A 575 16.05 31.47 15.98
N ASN A 576 15.49 32.17 14.99
CA ASN A 576 15.07 33.57 15.12
C ASN A 576 13.63 33.76 15.60
N LEU A 577 12.87 32.69 15.85
CA LEU A 577 11.47 32.81 16.29
C LEU A 577 11.40 33.03 17.81
N PRO A 578 10.62 33.97 18.33
CA PRO A 578 10.42 34.08 19.78
C PRO A 578 9.65 32.88 20.34
N ARG A 579 9.58 32.77 21.67
CA ARG A 579 8.73 31.80 22.38
C ARG A 579 7.47 32.49 22.92
N PRO A 580 6.35 31.77 23.12
CA PRO A 580 6.19 30.30 22.97
C PRO A 580 6.01 29.86 21.51
N ARG A 581 6.46 28.65 21.19
CA ARG A 581 6.36 28.03 19.85
C ARG A 581 5.44 26.82 19.90
N LEU A 582 4.35 26.85 19.13
CA LEU A 582 3.34 25.79 19.06
C LEU A 582 3.44 25.13 17.70
N GLY A 583 3.60 23.82 17.64
CA GLY A 583 4.00 23.17 16.39
C GLY A 583 3.16 21.99 15.94
N TYR A 584 3.05 21.83 14.62
CA TYR A 584 2.55 20.63 13.96
C TYR A 584 3.50 20.24 12.83
N TYR A 585 3.74 18.94 12.66
CA TYR A 585 4.28 18.42 11.41
C TYR A 585 3.40 17.33 10.79
N GLY A 586 3.45 17.22 9.47
CA GLY A 586 2.67 16.25 8.68
C GLY A 586 2.17 16.84 7.37
N VAL A 587 1.49 16.01 6.56
CA VAL A 587 0.85 16.51 5.33
C VAL A 587 -0.19 17.57 5.69
N ILE A 588 -0.10 18.74 5.05
CA ILE A 588 -1.07 19.82 5.16
C ILE A 588 -2.05 19.68 3.99
N ASP A 589 -3.21 19.09 4.26
CA ASP A 589 -4.27 18.83 3.28
C ASP A 589 -5.66 19.05 3.89
N GLU A 590 -6.71 18.55 3.23
CA GLU A 590 -8.12 18.63 3.66
C GLU A 590 -8.42 18.06 5.07
N ARG A 591 -7.48 17.32 5.68
CA ARG A 591 -7.57 16.84 7.05
C ARG A 591 -7.25 17.92 8.08
N MET A 592 -6.62 19.02 7.67
CA MET A 592 -6.21 20.10 8.57
C MET A 592 -7.32 21.14 8.74
N ASP A 593 -7.61 21.54 9.99
CA ASP A 593 -8.51 22.64 10.28
C ASP A 593 -7.79 23.99 10.14
N ILE A 594 -7.74 24.48 8.89
CA ILE A 594 -7.06 25.73 8.55
C ILE A 594 -7.73 26.95 9.21
N ALA A 595 -9.04 26.89 9.45
CA ALA A 595 -9.77 27.97 10.13
C ALA A 595 -9.37 28.05 11.60
N LEU A 596 -9.31 26.89 12.29
CA LEU A 596 -8.82 26.80 13.66
C LEU A 596 -7.40 27.35 13.82
N ILE A 597 -6.50 27.05 12.89
CA ILE A 597 -5.12 27.59 12.90
C ILE A 597 -5.14 29.12 12.79
N ALA A 598 -5.98 29.68 11.91
CA ALA A 598 -6.11 31.13 11.77
C ALA A 598 -6.69 31.77 13.05
N GLU A 599 -7.71 31.17 13.64
CA GLU A 599 -8.30 31.63 14.92
C GLU A 599 -7.29 31.58 16.07
N LEU A 600 -6.49 30.52 16.15
CA LEU A 600 -5.40 30.41 17.14
C LEU A 600 -4.36 31.52 16.96
N ALA A 601 -3.96 31.79 15.71
CA ALA A 601 -3.00 32.86 15.38
C ALA A 601 -3.52 34.26 15.73
N ASP A 602 -4.81 34.50 15.47
CA ASP A 602 -5.46 35.78 15.71
C ASP A 602 -5.73 36.01 17.23
N ALA A 603 -5.98 34.94 17.99
CA ALA A 603 -6.23 35.01 19.43
C ALA A 603 -4.96 35.33 20.25
N HIS A 604 -3.80 34.81 19.85
CA HIS A 604 -2.52 35.02 20.54
C HIS A 604 -1.40 35.43 19.56
N PRO A 605 -1.29 36.73 19.21
CA PRO A 605 -0.28 37.24 18.26
C PRO A 605 1.18 37.07 18.70
N ASP A 606 1.41 36.84 20.00
CA ASP A 606 2.72 36.58 20.60
C ASP A 606 3.17 35.12 20.44
N TRP A 607 2.24 34.18 20.26
CA TRP A 607 2.55 32.76 20.04
C TRP A 607 3.03 32.51 18.63
N GLN A 608 4.12 31.76 18.47
CA GLN A 608 4.66 31.38 17.16
C GLN A 608 4.12 30.02 16.75
N ILE A 609 3.23 29.99 15.76
CA ILE A 609 2.61 28.76 15.25
C ILE A 609 3.46 28.23 14.10
N VAL A 610 4.00 27.03 14.26
CA VAL A 610 4.99 26.42 13.38
C VAL A 610 4.38 25.21 12.67
N MET A 611 4.21 25.32 11.35
CA MET A 611 3.60 24.30 10.51
C MET A 611 4.63 23.71 9.54
N VAL A 612 4.94 22.42 9.70
CA VAL A 612 6.01 21.73 8.96
C VAL A 612 5.44 20.59 8.12
N GLY A 613 5.41 20.75 6.81
CA GLY A 613 5.08 19.67 5.90
C GLY A 613 4.66 20.13 4.51
N PRO A 614 4.51 19.20 3.57
CA PRO A 614 4.07 19.51 2.23
C PRO A 614 2.59 19.92 2.22
N VAL A 615 2.26 20.93 1.42
CA VAL A 615 0.87 21.33 1.13
C VAL A 615 0.39 20.56 -0.09
N VAL A 616 -0.66 19.75 0.08
CA VAL A 616 -1.19 18.87 -0.98
C VAL A 616 -2.72 18.90 -0.96
N LYS A 617 -3.35 18.72 -2.13
CA LYS A 617 -4.82 18.67 -2.33
C LYS A 617 -5.58 19.97 -2.04
N ILE A 618 -4.96 20.92 -1.34
CA ILE A 618 -5.47 22.27 -1.13
C ILE A 618 -4.59 23.28 -1.88
N ASP A 619 -5.16 24.44 -2.21
CA ASP A 619 -4.42 25.55 -2.84
C ASP A 619 -3.48 26.19 -1.80
N PRO A 620 -2.14 26.17 -2.00
CA PRO A 620 -1.20 26.84 -1.10
C PRO A 620 -1.48 28.34 -0.92
N ALA A 621 -2.08 29.00 -1.93
CA ALA A 621 -2.48 30.41 -1.82
C ALA A 621 -3.65 30.64 -0.86
N GLY A 622 -4.40 29.59 -0.51
CA GLY A 622 -5.49 29.63 0.46
C GLY A 622 -5.06 29.53 1.92
N LEU A 623 -3.76 29.31 2.20
CA LEU A 623 -3.26 29.21 3.56
C LEU A 623 -3.26 30.59 4.27
N PRO A 624 -3.69 30.66 5.55
CA PRO A 624 -3.70 31.90 6.30
C PRO A 624 -2.29 32.48 6.43
N GLN A 625 -2.20 33.80 6.26
CA GLN A 625 -0.97 34.56 6.39
C GLN A 625 -1.11 35.48 7.60
N ARG A 626 -0.39 35.17 8.68
CA ARG A 626 -0.23 36.02 9.88
C ARG A 626 1.25 36.11 10.20
N ALA A 627 1.68 37.20 10.84
CA ALA A 627 3.10 37.44 11.15
C ALA A 627 3.70 36.38 12.11
N ASN A 628 2.86 35.73 12.90
CA ASN A 628 3.21 34.71 13.87
C ASN A 628 2.92 33.27 13.39
N LEU A 629 2.57 33.07 12.12
CA LEU A 629 2.29 31.76 11.52
C LEU A 629 3.36 31.42 10.46
N HIS A 630 4.06 30.31 10.66
CA HIS A 630 5.26 29.94 9.91
C HIS A 630 5.05 28.61 9.17
N TRP A 631 5.09 28.64 7.83
CA TRP A 631 4.94 27.47 6.96
C TRP A 631 6.29 27.05 6.39
N PHE A 632 6.88 25.96 6.91
CA PHE A 632 8.24 25.51 6.53
C PHE A 632 8.32 24.47 5.40
N GLY A 633 7.17 24.09 4.82
CA GLY A 633 7.12 23.11 3.73
C GLY A 633 7.59 21.71 4.16
N GLN A 634 7.80 20.83 3.18
CA GLN A 634 8.28 19.47 3.44
C GLN A 634 9.70 19.50 4.01
N GLN A 635 9.89 18.80 5.13
CA GLN A 635 11.20 18.60 5.76
C GLN A 635 11.51 17.09 5.81
N PRO A 636 12.80 16.72 5.77
CA PRO A 636 13.21 15.32 5.89
C PRO A 636 12.84 14.76 7.28
N TYR A 637 12.59 13.45 7.35
CA TYR A 637 12.17 12.79 8.59
C TYR A 637 13.20 12.95 9.72
N GLU A 638 14.48 12.96 9.36
CA GLU A 638 15.61 13.12 10.25
C GLU A 638 15.62 14.49 10.96
N ALA A 639 14.97 15.51 10.37
CA ALA A 639 14.92 16.87 10.91
C ALA A 639 13.81 17.06 11.94
N LEU A 640 12.78 16.21 11.97
CA LEU A 640 11.58 16.41 12.81
C LEU A 640 11.87 16.49 14.32
N PRO A 641 12.78 15.71 14.92
CA PRO A 641 13.13 15.86 16.34
C PRO A 641 13.72 17.24 16.67
N HIS A 642 14.44 17.84 15.72
CA HIS A 642 15.05 19.17 15.87
C HIS A 642 13.97 20.27 15.85
N PHE A 643 12.86 20.04 15.15
CA PHE A 643 11.70 20.92 15.25
C PHE A 643 11.06 20.84 16.64
N LEU A 644 10.83 19.62 17.14
CA LEU A 644 10.27 19.38 18.47
C LEU A 644 11.14 19.96 19.59
N ALA A 645 12.47 19.87 19.47
CA ALA A 645 13.42 20.52 20.40
C ALA A 645 13.20 22.04 20.51
N GLY A 646 12.62 22.65 19.48
CA GLY A 646 12.24 24.06 19.45
C GLY A 646 10.84 24.39 19.99
N TRP A 647 9.93 23.42 20.17
CA TRP A 647 8.52 23.68 20.48
C TRP A 647 8.18 23.61 21.97
N ASP A 648 7.26 24.45 22.42
CA ASP A 648 6.73 24.45 23.80
C ASP A 648 5.45 23.61 23.94
N LEU A 649 4.71 23.42 22.84
CA LEU A 649 3.44 22.69 22.78
C LEU A 649 3.26 22.09 21.38
N CYS A 650 2.77 20.84 21.32
CA CYS A 650 2.45 20.17 20.06
C CYS A 650 0.95 20.23 19.76
N LEU A 651 0.61 20.52 18.51
CA LEU A 651 -0.75 20.67 18.02
C LEU A 651 -1.15 19.47 17.17
N MET A 652 -2.43 19.10 17.26
CA MET A 652 -3.12 18.25 16.28
C MET A 652 -4.48 18.88 15.90
N PRO A 653 -4.47 19.95 15.08
CA PRO A 653 -5.67 20.68 14.71
C PRO A 653 -6.36 20.03 13.50
N PHE A 654 -6.79 18.77 13.64
CA PHE A 654 -7.46 18.05 12.56
C PHE A 654 -8.91 18.48 12.40
N ALA A 655 -9.34 18.70 11.15
CA ALA A 655 -10.73 18.93 10.80
C ALA A 655 -11.54 17.66 11.09
N LEU A 656 -12.69 17.79 11.76
CA LEU A 656 -13.55 16.65 12.09
C LEU A 656 -14.45 16.30 10.89
N ASN A 657 -13.93 15.49 9.95
CA ASN A 657 -14.62 15.11 8.72
C ASN A 657 -14.41 13.61 8.39
N ALA A 658 -14.97 13.14 7.27
CA ALA A 658 -14.90 11.73 6.90
C ALA A 658 -13.46 11.19 6.75
N SER A 659 -12.52 12.02 6.29
CA SER A 659 -11.13 11.65 6.06
C SER A 659 -10.31 11.53 7.37
N THR A 660 -10.76 12.13 8.47
CA THR A 660 -10.08 12.07 9.78
C THR A 660 -10.67 11.04 10.73
N ARG A 661 -11.84 10.47 10.40
CA ARG A 661 -12.54 9.46 11.22
C ARG A 661 -11.71 8.22 11.52
N PHE A 662 -10.83 7.83 10.61
CA PHE A 662 -10.04 6.59 10.67
C PHE A 662 -8.53 6.81 10.85
N ILE A 663 -8.12 8.03 11.22
CA ILE A 663 -6.71 8.35 11.41
C ILE A 663 -6.15 7.65 12.64
N SER A 664 -5.08 6.89 12.42
CA SER A 664 -4.25 6.39 13.51
C SER A 664 -3.25 7.47 13.96
N PRO A 665 -3.10 7.74 15.27
CA PRO A 665 -2.41 8.92 15.76
C PRO A 665 -0.89 8.72 15.93
N THR A 666 -0.16 8.43 14.84
CA THR A 666 1.31 8.28 14.88
C THR A 666 1.99 9.47 15.58
N LYS A 667 1.57 10.69 15.23
CA LYS A 667 2.13 11.96 15.75
C LYS A 667 2.01 12.10 17.26
N VAL A 668 0.96 11.55 17.87
CA VAL A 668 0.81 11.57 19.32
C VAL A 668 1.98 10.83 19.97
N LEU A 669 2.31 9.64 19.47
CA LEU A 669 3.42 8.85 19.99
C LEU A 669 4.78 9.52 19.75
N GLU A 670 4.94 10.19 18.60
CA GLU A 670 6.15 10.95 18.28
C GLU A 670 6.34 12.16 19.22
N TYR A 671 5.25 12.88 19.53
CA TYR A 671 5.26 13.98 20.50
C TYR A 671 5.47 13.50 21.94
N MET A 672 4.92 12.32 22.29
CA MET A 672 5.15 11.67 23.58
C MET A 672 6.61 11.25 23.76
N ALA A 673 7.27 10.75 22.71
CA ALA A 673 8.70 10.44 22.74
C ALA A 673 9.56 11.70 22.97
N ALA A 674 9.08 12.86 22.50
CA ALA A 674 9.68 14.16 22.79
C ALA A 674 9.23 14.77 24.15
N GLN A 675 8.33 14.11 24.88
CA GLN A 675 7.79 14.54 26.18
C GLN A 675 7.21 15.96 26.18
N LEU A 676 6.55 16.35 25.09
CA LEU A 676 5.90 17.65 24.95
C LEU A 676 4.40 17.56 25.23
N PRO A 677 3.78 18.57 25.87
CA PRO A 677 2.33 18.68 25.97
C PRO A 677 1.69 18.62 24.58
N ILE A 678 0.49 18.03 24.49
CA ILE A 678 -0.22 17.80 23.23
C ILE A 678 -1.65 18.30 23.36
N VAL A 679 -2.09 19.13 22.42
CA VAL A 679 -3.48 19.56 22.28
C VAL A 679 -4.02 19.08 20.94
N SER A 680 -5.16 18.40 20.98
CA SER A 680 -5.79 17.77 19.81
C SER A 680 -7.26 18.15 19.70
N THR A 681 -7.76 18.23 18.46
CA THR A 681 -9.20 18.10 18.22
C THR A 681 -9.66 16.68 18.56
N ALA A 682 -10.96 16.47 18.73
CA ALA A 682 -11.54 15.19 19.14
C ALA A 682 -11.53 14.09 18.05
N VAL A 683 -10.33 13.72 17.58
CA VAL A 683 -10.13 12.58 16.67
C VAL A 683 -10.46 11.26 17.40
N PRO A 684 -11.26 10.34 16.83
CA PRO A 684 -11.78 9.17 17.54
C PRO A 684 -10.72 8.29 18.23
N ASP A 685 -9.66 7.90 17.52
CA ASP A 685 -8.60 7.05 18.09
C ASP A 685 -7.76 7.82 19.13
N VAL A 686 -7.71 9.16 19.06
CA VAL A 686 -7.03 9.99 20.09
C VAL A 686 -7.84 10.00 21.38
N VAL A 687 -9.15 10.26 21.28
CA VAL A 687 -10.08 10.21 22.41
C VAL A 687 -10.06 8.83 23.06
N ARG A 688 -10.13 7.77 22.25
CA ARG A 688 -10.20 6.39 22.74
C ARG A 688 -8.95 5.98 23.53
N HIS A 689 -7.77 6.38 23.08
CA HIS A 689 -6.51 5.83 23.59
C HIS A 689 -5.72 6.80 24.48
N PHE A 690 -5.95 8.12 24.40
CA PHE A 690 -5.03 9.11 24.98
C PHE A 690 -5.69 10.24 25.80
N THR A 691 -6.98 10.17 26.12
CA THR A 691 -7.70 11.21 26.90
C THR A 691 -7.04 11.54 28.27
N GLY A 692 -6.28 10.62 28.86
CA GLY A 692 -5.58 10.86 30.12
C GLY A 692 -4.27 11.67 30.02
N VAL A 693 -3.72 11.82 28.81
CA VAL A 693 -2.38 12.40 28.59
C VAL A 693 -2.41 13.54 27.55
N VAL A 694 -3.35 13.50 26.61
CA VAL A 694 -3.56 14.52 25.57
C VAL A 694 -4.75 15.39 25.96
N SER A 695 -4.59 16.71 25.87
CA SER A 695 -5.71 17.65 26.06
C SER A 695 -6.56 17.68 24.79
N ILE A 696 -7.84 17.35 24.91
CA ILE A 696 -8.76 17.23 23.77
C ILE A 696 -9.83 18.31 23.84
N ALA A 697 -10.10 18.97 22.72
CA ALA A 697 -11.12 19.99 22.60
C ALA A 697 -12.05 19.77 21.39
N ASP A 698 -13.33 20.09 21.58
CA ASP A 698 -14.37 19.94 20.55
C ASP A 698 -14.69 21.26 19.82
N THR A 699 -14.21 22.40 20.32
CA THR A 699 -14.49 23.73 19.77
C THR A 699 -13.21 24.55 19.62
N PRO A 700 -13.16 25.54 18.70
CA PRO A 700 -11.99 26.40 18.55
C PRO A 700 -11.58 27.11 19.84
N GLN A 701 -12.55 27.68 20.57
CA GLN A 701 -12.29 28.35 21.85
C GLN A 701 -11.80 27.37 22.92
N GLY A 702 -12.36 26.15 22.95
CA GLY A 702 -11.87 25.09 23.84
C GLY A 702 -10.44 24.67 23.51
N PHE A 703 -10.09 24.62 22.23
CA PHE A 703 -8.75 24.27 21.76
C PHE A 703 -7.72 25.35 22.16
N ILE A 704 -8.06 26.62 21.99
CA ILE A 704 -7.23 27.76 22.43
C ILE A 704 -7.03 27.69 23.96
N HIS A 705 -8.10 27.49 24.73
CA HIS A 705 -8.01 27.38 26.18
C HIS A 705 -7.16 26.18 26.64
N ALA A 706 -7.25 25.05 25.94
CA ALA A 706 -6.39 23.90 26.19
C ALA A 706 -4.91 24.22 25.93
N CYS A 707 -4.61 25.01 24.89
CA CYS A 707 -3.25 25.49 24.62
C CYS A 707 -2.73 26.41 25.74
N GLU A 708 -3.57 27.35 26.21
CA GLU A 708 -3.23 28.25 27.33
C GLU A 708 -2.90 27.44 28.59
N ALA A 709 -3.76 26.47 28.93
CA ALA A 709 -3.57 25.60 30.09
C ALA A 709 -2.28 24.76 29.97
N ALA A 710 -2.00 24.20 28.78
CA ALA A 710 -0.80 23.40 28.55
C ALA A 710 0.50 24.22 28.68
N LEU A 711 0.50 25.49 28.23
CA LEU A 711 1.65 26.39 28.40
C LEU A 711 1.87 26.78 29.87
N GLN A 712 0.81 26.81 30.68
CA GLN A 712 0.86 27.14 32.11
C GLN A 712 1.16 25.96 33.04
N LEU A 713 1.35 24.74 32.53
CA LEU A 713 1.71 23.58 33.35
C LEU A 713 2.98 23.82 34.17
N SER A 714 2.90 23.53 35.47
CA SER A 714 4.05 23.59 36.38
C SER A 714 5.09 22.53 36.00
N GLU A 715 6.34 22.70 36.45
CA GLU A 715 7.39 21.70 36.22
C GLU A 715 7.04 20.33 36.81
N GLU A 716 6.32 20.29 37.94
CA GLU A 716 5.85 19.05 38.55
C GLU A 716 4.83 18.35 37.65
N GLN A 717 3.82 19.07 37.18
CA GLN A 717 2.82 18.53 36.25
C GLN A 717 3.44 18.08 34.93
N ARG A 718 4.42 18.83 34.39
CA ARG A 718 5.16 18.44 33.18
C ARG A 718 5.94 17.14 33.40
N ARG A 719 6.58 16.96 34.55
CA ARG A 719 7.30 15.72 34.88
C ARG A 719 6.36 14.52 35.03
N GLU A 720 5.22 14.71 35.69
CA GLU A 720 4.20 13.64 35.83
C GLU A 720 3.65 13.24 34.45
N GLN A 721 3.31 14.23 33.61
CA GLN A 721 2.84 13.99 32.25
C GLN A 721 3.92 13.27 31.41
N ALA A 722 5.18 13.72 31.47
CA ALA A 722 6.30 13.09 30.77
C ALA A 722 6.51 11.62 31.19
N ALA A 723 6.36 11.31 32.48
CA ALA A 723 6.45 9.93 32.98
C ALA A 723 5.34 9.03 32.41
N GLN A 724 4.11 9.54 32.31
CA GLN A 724 2.99 8.82 31.68
C GLN A 724 3.23 8.61 30.18
N MET A 725 3.71 9.64 29.48
CA MET A 725 4.06 9.57 28.05
C MET A 725 5.15 8.51 27.79
N ALA A 726 6.21 8.50 28.60
CA ALA A 726 7.30 7.54 28.48
C ALA A 726 6.83 6.09 28.68
N ALA A 727 5.91 5.85 29.63
CA ALA A 727 5.33 4.52 29.83
C ALA A 727 4.55 4.03 28.59
N ILE A 728 3.76 4.91 27.96
CA ILE A 728 3.02 4.59 26.73
C ILE A 728 3.97 4.29 25.56
N VAL A 729 5.02 5.10 25.39
CA VAL A 729 6.00 4.95 24.31
C VAL A 729 6.79 3.64 24.46
N ALA A 730 7.11 3.22 25.70
CA ALA A 730 7.84 1.98 25.95
C ALA A 730 7.09 0.72 25.50
N ASP A 731 5.75 0.76 25.43
CA ASP A 731 4.91 -0.37 25.05
C ASP A 731 4.73 -0.53 23.53
N THR A 732 5.32 0.35 22.70
CA THR A 732 5.15 0.32 21.25
C THR A 732 6.46 0.56 20.50
N SER A 733 6.67 -0.16 19.39
CA SER A 733 7.85 0.01 18.54
C SER A 733 7.57 -0.51 17.13
N TRP A 734 8.04 0.23 16.12
CA TRP A 734 7.98 -0.23 14.74
C TRP A 734 8.73 -1.55 14.51
N ASP A 735 9.79 -1.83 15.29
CA ASP A 735 10.51 -3.11 15.21
C ASP A 735 9.62 -4.26 15.69
N HIS A 736 8.94 -4.10 16.82
CA HIS A 736 8.04 -5.11 17.35
C HIS A 736 6.85 -5.34 16.42
N THR A 737 6.23 -4.26 15.91
CA THR A 737 5.13 -4.34 14.95
C THR A 737 5.56 -5.08 13.68
N ALA A 738 6.73 -4.76 13.11
CA ALA A 738 7.22 -5.46 11.92
C ALA A 738 7.50 -6.94 12.19
N GLU A 739 8.07 -7.29 13.35
CA GLU A 739 8.32 -8.69 13.74
C GLU A 739 7.01 -9.48 13.91
N GLN A 740 5.99 -8.90 14.54
CA GLN A 740 4.68 -9.53 14.67
C GLN A 740 3.99 -9.71 13.31
N MET A 741 4.05 -8.71 12.43
CA MET A 741 3.53 -8.82 11.06
C MET A 741 4.30 -9.89 10.26
N GLN A 742 5.63 -9.93 10.39
CA GLN A 742 6.46 -10.95 9.75
C GLN A 742 6.09 -12.36 10.20
N ALA A 743 5.80 -12.56 11.49
CA ALA A 743 5.34 -13.85 12.01
C ALA A 743 4.01 -14.31 11.38
N GLN A 744 3.05 -13.38 11.19
CA GLN A 744 1.81 -13.68 10.48
C GLN A 744 2.05 -14.07 9.02
N ILE A 745 2.95 -13.36 8.33
CA ILE A 745 3.30 -13.62 6.93
C ILE A 745 4.03 -14.97 6.78
N ALA A 746 4.95 -15.29 7.69
CA ALA A 746 5.68 -16.55 7.70
C ALA A 746 4.73 -17.76 7.85
N GLY A 747 3.71 -17.63 8.72
CA GLY A 747 2.70 -18.67 8.94
C GLY A 747 1.85 -19.03 7.71
N LEU A 748 1.83 -18.18 6.68
CA LEU A 748 1.15 -18.49 5.41
C LEU A 748 1.87 -19.59 4.60
N ARG A 749 3.18 -19.75 4.77
CA ARG A 749 4.01 -20.68 3.98
C ARG A 749 3.96 -22.12 4.47
N ASP A 750 3.85 -22.32 5.77
CA ASP A 750 3.86 -23.66 6.38
C ASP A 750 2.57 -24.46 6.12
N ARG A 751 1.51 -23.80 5.65
CA ARG A 751 0.24 -24.45 5.27
C ARG A 751 0.26 -25.11 3.89
N VAL A 752 1.29 -24.86 3.07
CA VAL A 752 1.32 -25.24 1.65
C VAL A 752 2.10 -26.54 1.39
N VAL A 753 2.83 -27.10 2.38
CA VAL A 753 3.78 -28.22 2.16
C VAL A 753 3.54 -29.40 3.11
N GLN A 754 2.61 -30.29 2.78
CA GLN A 754 2.56 -31.68 3.28
C GLN A 754 2.01 -32.61 2.16
N PRO A 755 2.82 -33.52 1.58
CA PRO A 755 2.34 -34.51 0.61
C PRO A 755 1.91 -35.80 1.33
N VAL A 756 0.64 -36.19 1.19
CA VAL A 756 0.13 -37.44 1.76
C VAL A 756 0.29 -38.58 0.75
N ALA A 757 0.98 -39.64 1.21
CA ALA A 757 1.30 -40.85 0.47
C ALA A 757 0.07 -41.73 0.19
N ALA A 758 0.14 -42.46 -0.92
CA ALA A 758 -0.86 -43.41 -1.39
C ALA A 758 -1.04 -44.58 -0.41
N VAL A 759 -2.30 -44.97 -0.17
CA VAL A 759 -2.65 -46.28 0.40
C VAL A 759 -3.84 -46.86 -0.35
N ASP A 760 -3.67 -48.13 -0.72
CA ASP A 760 -4.53 -49.00 -1.50
C ASP A 760 -5.90 -49.28 -0.87
N VAL A 761 -6.87 -49.52 -1.76
CA VAL A 761 -8.27 -49.85 -1.50
C VAL A 761 -8.42 -51.36 -1.34
N ALA A 762 -9.13 -51.80 -0.28
CA ALA A 762 -9.65 -53.16 -0.18
C ALA A 762 -11.14 -53.14 0.19
N GLU A 763 -11.92 -53.83 -0.64
CA GLU A 763 -13.37 -54.00 -0.62
C GLU A 763 -13.86 -54.96 0.48
N THR A 764 -15.10 -54.77 0.97
CA THR A 764 -16.05 -55.89 1.23
C THR A 764 -17.53 -55.42 1.31
N SER A 765 -18.29 -55.77 0.27
CA SER A 765 -19.66 -56.36 0.19
C SER A 765 -20.77 -56.10 1.24
N GLU A 766 -21.79 -55.31 0.84
CA GLU A 766 -23.27 -55.58 0.65
C GLU A 766 -24.05 -56.66 1.46
N PRO A 767 -25.43 -56.72 1.43
CA PRO A 767 -26.49 -55.73 1.05
C PRO A 767 -27.77 -55.75 1.95
N VAL A 768 -28.67 -54.75 1.86
CA VAL A 768 -30.15 -54.94 2.02
C VAL A 768 -30.94 -53.91 1.18
N HIS A 769 -31.92 -54.40 0.40
CA HIS A 769 -32.82 -53.67 -0.50
C HIS A 769 -33.70 -52.59 0.18
N ALA A 770 -33.71 -51.37 -0.37
CA ALA A 770 -34.85 -50.45 -0.38
C ALA A 770 -34.70 -49.42 -1.52
N VAL A 771 -35.79 -49.20 -2.27
CA VAL A 771 -36.03 -48.20 -3.34
C VAL A 771 -34.81 -47.38 -3.76
N SER A 772 -34.29 -47.64 -4.98
CA SER A 772 -33.07 -47.03 -5.53
C SER A 772 -33.14 -45.50 -5.55
N LEU A 773 -32.68 -44.86 -4.47
CA LEU A 773 -32.24 -43.48 -4.45
C LEU A 773 -31.03 -43.39 -5.38
N ARG A 774 -31.03 -42.45 -6.32
CA ARG A 774 -29.84 -42.15 -7.13
C ARG A 774 -28.95 -41.20 -6.31
N PRO A 775 -27.82 -41.66 -5.73
CA PRO A 775 -26.91 -40.76 -5.03
C PRO A 775 -26.18 -39.88 -6.05
N VAL A 776 -26.09 -38.59 -5.74
CA VAL A 776 -25.38 -37.60 -6.55
C VAL A 776 -24.55 -36.69 -5.64
N GLU A 777 -23.29 -36.43 -5.99
CA GLU A 777 -22.42 -35.56 -5.19
C GLU A 777 -22.96 -34.12 -5.20
N CYS A 778 -23.33 -33.61 -6.38
CA CYS A 778 -23.95 -32.30 -6.52
C CYS A 778 -25.18 -32.35 -7.43
N LEU A 779 -26.34 -31.95 -6.90
CA LEU A 779 -27.57 -31.82 -7.67
C LEU A 779 -27.86 -30.34 -7.95
N ILE A 780 -27.98 -30.00 -9.23
CA ILE A 780 -28.20 -28.63 -9.70
C ILE A 780 -29.63 -28.53 -10.23
N LEU A 781 -30.44 -27.65 -9.66
CA LEU A 781 -31.85 -27.48 -10.03
C LEU A 781 -32.01 -26.31 -11.01
N GLY A 782 -32.40 -26.61 -12.24
CA GLY A 782 -32.60 -25.67 -13.36
C GLY A 782 -31.38 -25.60 -14.29
N ALA A 783 -31.61 -25.59 -15.61
CA ALA A 783 -30.57 -25.44 -16.63
C ALA A 783 -30.67 -24.09 -17.35
N GLY A 784 -30.93 -23.00 -16.60
CA GLY A 784 -30.73 -21.64 -17.08
C GLY A 784 -29.24 -21.25 -17.19
N PRO A 785 -28.92 -19.99 -17.52
CA PRO A 785 -27.53 -19.51 -17.61
C PRO A 785 -26.67 -19.88 -16.38
N THR A 786 -27.22 -19.70 -15.18
CA THR A 786 -26.55 -20.05 -13.92
C THR A 786 -26.35 -21.56 -13.76
N GLY A 787 -27.38 -22.36 -14.04
CA GLY A 787 -27.32 -23.82 -13.88
C GLY A 787 -26.41 -24.50 -14.89
N LEU A 788 -26.43 -24.06 -16.14
CA LEU A 788 -25.49 -24.50 -17.18
C LEU A 788 -24.05 -24.15 -16.83
N SER A 789 -23.81 -22.92 -16.34
CA SER A 789 -22.50 -22.50 -15.86
C SER A 789 -22.05 -23.34 -14.66
N ALA A 790 -22.92 -23.56 -13.67
CA ALA A 790 -22.61 -24.41 -12.53
C ALA A 790 -22.28 -25.85 -12.95
N GLY A 791 -23.04 -26.44 -13.88
CA GLY A 791 -22.77 -27.77 -14.43
C GLY A 791 -21.44 -27.83 -15.19
N TYR A 792 -21.15 -26.82 -16.02
CA TYR A 792 -19.89 -26.68 -16.75
C TYR A 792 -18.68 -26.60 -15.81
N HIS A 793 -18.78 -25.79 -14.76
CA HIS A 793 -17.69 -25.58 -13.80
C HIS A 793 -17.53 -26.72 -12.79
N TYR A 794 -18.63 -27.36 -12.41
CA TYR A 794 -18.58 -28.51 -11.52
C TYR A 794 -18.07 -29.75 -12.28
N GLY A 795 -18.63 -30.04 -13.45
CA GLY A 795 -18.24 -31.20 -14.26
C GLY A 795 -18.65 -32.52 -13.63
N LYS A 796 -17.74 -33.51 -13.63
CA LYS A 796 -18.05 -34.88 -13.22
C LYS A 796 -18.51 -34.93 -11.76
N GLY A 797 -19.57 -35.69 -11.48
CA GLY A 797 -20.20 -35.79 -10.15
C GLY A 797 -21.46 -34.92 -9.99
N ALA A 798 -21.68 -33.94 -10.89
CA ALA A 798 -22.92 -33.16 -10.91
C ALA A 798 -24.00 -33.75 -11.84
N VAL A 799 -25.26 -33.54 -11.45
CA VAL A 799 -26.45 -33.72 -12.29
C VAL A 799 -27.25 -32.43 -12.33
N VAL A 800 -27.53 -31.91 -13.53
CA VAL A 800 -28.38 -30.74 -13.76
C VAL A 800 -29.77 -31.21 -14.18
N LEU A 801 -30.82 -30.78 -13.48
CA LEU A 801 -32.21 -31.11 -13.78
C LEU A 801 -32.93 -29.91 -14.41
N GLU A 802 -33.62 -30.12 -15.53
CA GLU A 802 -34.39 -29.09 -16.24
C GLU A 802 -35.80 -29.58 -16.57
N LYS A 803 -36.82 -28.82 -16.17
CA LYS A 803 -38.22 -29.20 -16.42
C LYS A 803 -38.61 -29.11 -17.90
N ASN A 804 -38.00 -28.20 -18.65
CA ASN A 804 -38.29 -27.97 -20.06
C ASN A 804 -37.60 -29.03 -20.94
N ALA A 805 -38.02 -29.12 -22.20
CA ALA A 805 -37.40 -30.02 -23.18
C ALA A 805 -36.01 -29.54 -23.67
N ALA A 806 -35.65 -28.28 -23.41
CA ALA A 806 -34.37 -27.68 -23.78
C ALA A 806 -33.87 -26.77 -22.64
N PRO A 807 -32.54 -26.66 -22.45
CA PRO A 807 -31.96 -25.75 -21.47
C PRO A 807 -32.02 -24.29 -21.93
N GLY A 808 -31.71 -23.37 -21.02
CA GLY A 808 -31.60 -21.94 -21.27
C GLY A 808 -32.49 -21.07 -20.38
N GLY A 809 -33.44 -21.66 -19.65
CA GLY A 809 -34.32 -20.91 -18.75
C GLY A 809 -35.09 -19.80 -19.47
N TRP A 810 -34.90 -18.55 -19.06
CA TRP A 810 -35.49 -17.38 -19.73
C TRP A 810 -34.62 -16.81 -20.86
N CYS A 811 -33.41 -17.33 -21.04
CA CYS A 811 -32.52 -16.97 -22.16
C CYS A 811 -32.71 -17.89 -23.37
N ARG A 812 -33.90 -18.48 -23.50
CA ARG A 812 -34.30 -19.32 -24.64
C ARG A 812 -34.81 -18.47 -25.80
N SER A 813 -34.87 -19.10 -26.97
CA SER A 813 -35.42 -18.53 -28.19
C SER A 813 -36.40 -19.52 -28.82
N ILE A 814 -37.35 -19.00 -29.57
CA ILE A 814 -38.31 -19.75 -30.38
C ILE A 814 -38.10 -19.41 -31.86
N GLU A 815 -38.39 -20.36 -32.74
CA GLU A 815 -38.40 -20.14 -34.18
C GLU A 815 -39.84 -20.30 -34.68
N ASP A 816 -40.32 -19.33 -35.46
CA ASP A 816 -41.68 -19.32 -35.99
C ASP A 816 -41.69 -18.71 -37.40
N LYS A 817 -42.08 -19.52 -38.40
CA LYS A 817 -42.06 -19.15 -39.84
C LYS A 817 -40.75 -18.50 -40.32
N GLY A 818 -39.62 -18.98 -39.83
CA GLY A 818 -38.28 -18.47 -40.17
C GLY A 818 -37.84 -17.23 -39.39
N PHE A 819 -38.68 -16.68 -38.50
CA PHE A 819 -38.28 -15.67 -37.54
C PHE A 819 -37.76 -16.32 -36.26
N THR A 820 -36.67 -15.79 -35.70
CA THR A 820 -36.18 -16.18 -34.37
C THR A 820 -36.53 -15.10 -33.35
N PHE A 821 -37.27 -15.47 -32.30
CA PHE A 821 -37.63 -14.58 -31.20
C PHE A 821 -37.05 -15.08 -29.88
N ASP A 822 -36.41 -14.21 -29.10
CA ASP A 822 -36.03 -14.52 -27.73
C ASP A 822 -37.26 -14.44 -26.81
N TYR A 823 -37.21 -15.13 -25.67
CA TYR A 823 -38.29 -15.06 -24.67
C TYR A 823 -38.52 -13.63 -24.14
N ALA A 824 -37.49 -12.78 -24.19
CA ALA A 824 -37.50 -11.33 -24.01
C ALA A 824 -36.23 -10.74 -24.69
N GLY A 825 -36.07 -9.42 -24.78
CA GLY A 825 -34.86 -8.83 -25.35
C GLY A 825 -33.61 -9.12 -24.52
N HIS A 826 -32.68 -9.92 -25.08
CA HIS A 826 -31.40 -10.27 -24.47
C HIS A 826 -30.21 -9.77 -25.30
N ILE A 827 -29.13 -9.39 -24.61
CA ILE A 827 -27.87 -8.97 -25.20
C ILE A 827 -26.70 -9.49 -24.37
N MET A 828 -25.54 -9.68 -25.00
CA MET A 828 -24.29 -10.04 -24.34
C MET A 828 -23.45 -8.80 -24.11
N PHE A 829 -23.07 -8.52 -22.87
CA PHE A 829 -22.05 -7.52 -22.56
C PHE A 829 -21.42 -7.90 -21.22
N SER A 830 -20.11 -7.72 -21.09
CA SER A 830 -19.42 -7.90 -19.83
C SER A 830 -18.10 -7.13 -19.86
N ASN A 831 -17.67 -6.64 -18.69
CA ASN A 831 -16.31 -6.16 -18.47
C ASN A 831 -15.41 -7.23 -17.84
N ASP A 832 -15.98 -8.40 -17.54
CA ASP A 832 -15.25 -9.53 -16.96
C ASP A 832 -14.52 -10.30 -18.10
N PRO A 833 -13.18 -10.36 -18.08
CA PRO A 833 -12.41 -11.03 -19.13
C PRO A 833 -12.74 -12.52 -19.26
N TYR A 834 -13.09 -13.19 -18.16
CA TYR A 834 -13.48 -14.59 -18.16
C TYR A 834 -14.81 -14.78 -18.90
N VAL A 835 -15.80 -13.91 -18.67
CA VAL A 835 -17.07 -14.00 -19.38
C VAL A 835 -16.91 -13.69 -20.88
N LEU A 836 -16.06 -12.72 -21.24
CA LEU A 836 -15.76 -12.42 -22.64
C LEU A 836 -15.12 -13.61 -23.37
N GLN A 837 -14.17 -14.29 -22.72
CA GLN A 837 -13.58 -15.54 -23.24
C GLN A 837 -14.60 -16.68 -23.31
N LEU A 838 -15.52 -16.73 -22.34
CA LEU A 838 -16.59 -17.72 -22.34
C LEU A 838 -17.54 -17.48 -23.53
N TYR A 839 -17.91 -16.24 -23.84
CA TYR A 839 -18.70 -15.94 -25.05
C TYR A 839 -18.01 -16.42 -26.32
N ASP A 840 -16.71 -16.13 -26.47
CA ASP A 840 -15.91 -16.57 -27.61
C ASP A 840 -15.88 -18.09 -27.72
N LYS A 841 -15.67 -18.80 -26.59
CA LYS A 841 -15.65 -20.26 -26.55
C LYS A 841 -17.00 -20.89 -26.92
N LEU A 842 -18.11 -20.34 -26.42
CA LEU A 842 -19.44 -20.92 -26.59
C LEU A 842 -20.04 -20.66 -27.99
N LEU A 843 -19.64 -19.56 -28.64
CA LEU A 843 -20.25 -19.13 -29.91
C LEU A 843 -19.28 -19.17 -31.10
N GLY A 844 -17.97 -18.99 -30.89
CA GLY A 844 -16.97 -18.88 -31.94
C GLY A 844 -17.40 -17.92 -33.05
N ASP A 845 -17.43 -18.39 -34.29
CA ASP A 845 -17.82 -17.62 -35.48
C ASP A 845 -19.29 -17.12 -35.45
N ASN A 846 -20.12 -17.67 -34.56
CA ASN A 846 -21.50 -17.25 -34.35
C ASN A 846 -21.61 -15.99 -33.46
N LEU A 847 -20.50 -15.42 -32.98
CA LEU A 847 -20.50 -14.19 -32.19
C LEU A 847 -20.61 -12.95 -33.11
N HIS A 848 -21.55 -12.05 -32.82
CA HIS A 848 -21.73 -10.77 -33.51
C HIS A 848 -21.65 -9.62 -32.52
N TRP A 849 -20.70 -8.70 -32.69
CA TRP A 849 -20.58 -7.49 -31.86
C TRP A 849 -21.03 -6.26 -32.63
N GLN A 850 -21.79 -5.40 -31.99
CA GLN A 850 -22.31 -4.16 -32.58
C GLN A 850 -22.40 -3.01 -31.58
N THR A 851 -22.43 -1.79 -32.12
CA THR A 851 -22.63 -0.56 -31.33
C THR A 851 -24.11 -0.41 -31.01
N ARG A 852 -24.42 -0.01 -29.77
CA ARG A 852 -25.78 0.10 -29.28
C ARG A 852 -26.53 1.28 -29.88
N GLU A 853 -27.76 1.00 -30.32
CA GLU A 853 -28.75 1.99 -30.76
C GLU A 853 -30.03 1.83 -29.93
N ALA A 854 -30.04 2.45 -28.74
CA ALA A 854 -31.15 2.41 -27.79
C ALA A 854 -31.80 3.79 -27.71
N TRP A 855 -33.14 3.82 -27.72
CA TRP A 855 -33.92 5.04 -27.88
C TRP A 855 -35.11 5.11 -26.92
N VAL A 856 -35.64 6.31 -26.72
CA VAL A 856 -36.87 6.58 -25.96
C VAL A 856 -37.85 7.24 -26.92
N TYR A 857 -39.09 6.74 -26.95
CA TYR A 857 -40.17 7.38 -27.70
C TYR A 857 -41.07 8.15 -26.74
N SER A 858 -41.07 9.48 -26.85
CA SER A 858 -41.91 10.36 -26.05
C SER A 858 -42.26 11.61 -26.85
N HIS A 859 -43.43 12.19 -26.61
CA HIS A 859 -43.88 13.41 -27.29
C HIS A 859 -43.82 13.34 -28.84
N GLY A 860 -44.07 12.17 -29.42
CA GLY A 860 -44.06 11.97 -30.87
C GLY A 860 -42.67 11.95 -31.52
N VAL A 861 -41.59 11.95 -30.72
CA VAL A 861 -40.21 11.95 -31.22
C VAL A 861 -39.39 10.83 -30.59
N PHE A 862 -38.32 10.42 -31.28
CA PHE A 862 -37.33 9.47 -30.78
C PHE A 862 -36.10 10.22 -30.29
N THR A 863 -35.75 10.06 -29.02
CA THR A 863 -34.49 10.55 -28.44
C THR A 863 -33.56 9.41 -28.05
N ARG A 864 -32.24 9.61 -28.13
CA ARG A 864 -31.28 8.56 -27.74
C ARG A 864 -31.37 8.28 -26.24
N TYR A 865 -31.10 7.04 -25.84
CA TYR A 865 -30.89 6.71 -24.43
C TYR A 865 -29.44 7.03 -24.01
N PRO A 866 -29.21 7.62 -22.82
CA PRO A 866 -30.19 7.90 -21.76
C PRO A 866 -30.96 9.22 -21.93
N PHE A 867 -32.27 9.21 -21.61
CA PHE A 867 -33.19 10.36 -21.79
C PHE A 867 -32.66 11.63 -21.13
N GLN A 868 -32.17 11.52 -19.90
CA GLN A 868 -31.64 12.61 -19.10
C GLN A 868 -30.44 13.33 -19.73
N SER A 869 -29.73 12.71 -20.69
CA SER A 869 -28.57 13.31 -21.39
C SER A 869 -28.83 13.56 -22.88
N ALA A 870 -30.05 13.37 -23.35
CA ALA A 870 -30.40 13.41 -24.77
C ALA A 870 -31.76 14.10 -24.98
N LEU A 871 -31.90 15.31 -24.41
CA LEU A 871 -33.11 16.11 -24.48
C LEU A 871 -33.28 16.82 -25.84
N HIS A 872 -32.21 16.95 -26.61
CA HIS A 872 -32.20 17.58 -27.93
C HIS A 872 -33.21 16.90 -28.88
N GLY A 873 -34.12 17.69 -29.44
CA GLY A 873 -35.18 17.24 -30.35
C GLY A 873 -36.55 17.06 -29.68
N LEU A 874 -36.64 17.15 -28.33
CA LEU A 874 -37.93 17.27 -27.63
C LEU A 874 -38.57 18.65 -27.85
N PRO A 875 -39.89 18.80 -27.63
CA PRO A 875 -40.52 20.11 -27.63
C PRO A 875 -39.82 21.09 -26.67
N ALA A 876 -39.66 22.35 -27.08
CA ALA A 876 -38.90 23.34 -26.32
C ALA A 876 -39.40 23.53 -24.87
N GLU A 877 -40.73 23.45 -24.66
CA GLU A 877 -41.34 23.51 -23.33
C GLU A 877 -40.92 22.33 -22.45
N VAL A 878 -40.85 21.12 -23.01
CA VAL A 878 -40.41 19.90 -22.30
C VAL A 878 -38.93 19.99 -21.95
N ILE A 879 -38.09 20.50 -22.85
CA ILE A 879 -36.67 20.75 -22.59
C ILE A 879 -36.52 21.76 -21.44
N GLY A 880 -37.28 22.86 -21.49
CA GLY A 880 -37.31 23.88 -20.44
C GLY A 880 -37.67 23.29 -19.08
N GLU A 881 -38.75 22.50 -18.99
CA GLU A 881 -39.14 21.82 -17.75
C GLU A 881 -38.05 20.87 -17.22
N CYS A 882 -37.40 20.11 -18.11
CA CYS A 882 -36.34 19.17 -17.72
C CYS A 882 -35.10 19.88 -17.17
N VAL A 883 -34.63 20.93 -17.85
CA VAL A 883 -33.45 21.69 -17.44
C VAL A 883 -33.74 22.48 -16.16
N LEU A 884 -34.87 23.19 -16.08
CA LEU A 884 -35.26 23.93 -14.87
C LEU A 884 -35.43 23.00 -13.67
N GLY A 885 -36.10 21.86 -13.86
CA GLY A 885 -36.27 20.86 -12.80
C GLY A 885 -34.93 20.33 -12.28
N ALA A 886 -33.96 20.06 -13.16
CA ALA A 886 -32.63 19.61 -12.75
C ALA A 886 -31.84 20.71 -12.01
N ILE A 887 -32.00 21.98 -12.40
CA ILE A 887 -31.42 23.13 -11.68
C ILE A 887 -32.05 23.26 -10.29
N GLU A 888 -33.38 23.21 -10.19
CA GLU A 888 -34.10 23.28 -8.90
C GLU A 888 -33.74 22.13 -7.97
N ALA A 889 -33.56 20.92 -8.50
CA ALA A 889 -33.15 19.76 -7.70
C ALA A 889 -31.73 19.94 -7.13
N ARG A 890 -30.83 20.60 -7.86
CA ARG A 890 -29.44 20.83 -7.45
C ARG A 890 -29.27 22.05 -6.53
N TYR A 891 -30.04 23.11 -6.75
CA TYR A 891 -29.83 24.42 -6.12
C TYR A 891 -31.02 24.96 -5.29
N GLY A 892 -32.16 24.27 -5.29
CA GLY A 892 -33.40 24.72 -4.63
C GLY A 892 -34.26 25.65 -5.52
N VAL A 893 -35.52 25.86 -5.11
CA VAL A 893 -36.48 26.70 -5.84
C VAL A 893 -36.19 28.18 -5.56
N THR A 894 -35.96 28.98 -6.60
CA THR A 894 -35.94 30.45 -6.48
C THR A 894 -37.36 30.97 -6.47
N ASN A 895 -37.90 31.30 -5.28
CA ASN A 895 -39.20 31.97 -5.20
C ASN A 895 -39.08 33.41 -5.70
N SER A 896 -39.44 33.61 -6.96
CA SER A 896 -39.57 34.91 -7.61
C SER A 896 -40.91 35.57 -7.26
N GLN A 897 -41.10 35.98 -6.00
CA GLN A 897 -42.12 36.97 -5.61
C GLN A 897 -41.65 37.75 -4.36
N ASP A 898 -40.77 38.73 -4.54
CA ASP A 898 -40.85 40.05 -3.88
C ASP A 898 -39.79 41.02 -4.47
N PRO A 899 -40.16 42.25 -4.91
CA PRO A 899 -39.24 43.18 -5.55
C PRO A 899 -38.69 44.23 -4.56
N ALA A 900 -37.38 44.22 -4.29
CA ALA A 900 -36.64 45.35 -3.72
C ALA A 900 -35.12 45.25 -4.01
N PRO A 901 -34.38 46.37 -4.06
CA PRO A 901 -33.38 46.59 -5.12
C PRO A 901 -31.96 46.13 -4.79
N ILE A 902 -31.26 45.84 -5.90
CA ILE A 902 -29.88 45.37 -6.00
C ILE A 902 -28.90 46.41 -5.41
N SER A 903 -28.18 46.02 -4.35
CA SER A 903 -26.78 46.44 -4.19
C SER A 903 -25.97 45.40 -3.39
N ALA A 904 -25.00 44.81 -4.09
CA ALA A 904 -23.71 44.30 -3.61
C ALA A 904 -23.66 43.65 -2.21
N VAL A 905 -23.83 42.32 -2.15
CA VAL A 905 -23.42 41.49 -1.01
C VAL A 905 -22.67 40.25 -1.49
N ARG A 906 -21.38 40.25 -1.16
CA ARG A 906 -20.52 39.16 -0.64
C ARG A 906 -21.04 37.72 -0.78
N LEU A 907 -20.34 36.94 -1.60
CA LEU A 907 -20.42 35.49 -1.67
C LEU A 907 -19.89 34.86 -0.36
N ALA A 908 -20.81 34.41 0.49
CA ALA A 908 -20.54 33.49 1.57
C ALA A 908 -20.74 32.05 1.05
N ALA A 909 -19.66 31.28 0.97
CA ALA A 909 -19.67 29.87 0.64
C ALA A 909 -19.76 29.07 1.94
N ASN A 910 -20.96 28.58 2.27
CA ASN A 910 -21.17 27.47 3.21
C ASN A 910 -22.64 26.99 3.11
N SER A 911 -22.88 25.96 2.28
CA SER A 911 -23.95 24.99 2.48
C SER A 911 -23.66 23.73 1.68
N THR A 912 -23.03 22.78 2.38
CA THR A 912 -23.06 21.32 2.22
C THR A 912 -23.98 20.76 1.11
N CYS A 913 -23.36 20.29 0.02
CA CYS A 913 -23.99 19.47 -1.01
C CYS A 913 -23.94 17.99 -0.59
N ARG A 914 -25.09 17.42 -0.25
CA ARG A 914 -25.35 15.98 -0.18
C ARG A 914 -25.30 15.42 -1.60
N ASP A 915 -24.41 14.47 -1.89
CA ASP A 915 -24.48 13.65 -3.09
C ASP A 915 -24.38 12.17 -2.70
N CYS A 916 -25.53 11.49 -2.80
CA CYS A 916 -25.77 10.13 -2.34
C CYS A 916 -25.45 9.13 -3.46
N CYS A 917 -24.58 8.18 -3.14
CA CYS A 917 -24.25 6.98 -3.91
C CYS A 917 -25.45 6.04 -4.10
N ALA A 918 -25.34 5.11 -5.05
CA ALA A 918 -26.11 3.87 -5.02
C ALA A 918 -25.21 2.71 -5.48
N ASP A 919 -25.01 1.76 -4.58
CA ASP A 919 -24.50 0.41 -4.74
C ASP A 919 -25.20 -0.42 -3.67
N GLY A 920 -25.72 -1.58 -4.07
CA GLY A 920 -26.40 -2.53 -3.21
C GLY A 920 -25.80 -3.90 -3.39
N VAL A 921 -25.37 -4.54 -2.30
CA VAL A 921 -26.19 -5.50 -1.53
C VAL A 921 -25.32 -6.11 -0.40
N LEU A 922 -25.58 -5.64 0.82
CA LEU A 922 -25.98 -6.38 2.04
C LEU A 922 -25.28 -7.71 2.45
N GLY A 923 -24.61 -7.66 3.62
CA GLY A 923 -24.41 -8.78 4.55
C GLY A 923 -25.22 -8.58 5.85
N ASN A 924 -25.54 -9.68 6.53
CA ASN A 924 -26.47 -9.82 7.67
C ASN A 924 -25.95 -9.31 9.03
N GLU A 925 -26.87 -8.74 9.84
CA GLU A 925 -26.76 -8.34 11.26
C GLU A 925 -27.14 -9.53 12.20
N ALA A 926 -27.01 -9.55 13.54
CA ALA A 926 -27.12 -8.51 14.56
C ALA A 926 -26.66 -9.00 15.96
N THR A 927 -26.35 -8.08 16.88
CA THR A 927 -26.91 -8.05 18.26
C THR A 927 -26.76 -6.66 18.95
N GLY A 928 -27.85 -5.87 18.96
CA GLY A 928 -28.32 -4.98 20.06
C GLY A 928 -27.92 -3.48 20.09
N PRO A 929 -28.72 -2.60 20.74
CA PRO A 929 -30.12 -2.22 20.46
C PRO A 929 -30.24 -0.78 19.88
N ALA A 930 -31.39 -0.53 19.26
CA ALA A 930 -31.71 0.62 18.40
C ALA A 930 -31.81 1.99 19.09
N GLY A 931 -31.51 3.05 18.32
CA GLY A 931 -31.81 4.46 18.61
C GLY A 931 -32.11 5.28 17.34
N ALA A 932 -33.41 5.42 17.06
CA ALA A 932 -34.19 6.51 16.40
C ALA A 932 -33.78 7.18 15.06
N ASP A 933 -34.60 6.88 14.03
CA ASP A 933 -35.25 7.78 13.03
C ASP A 933 -34.45 8.65 12.04
N GLU A 934 -33.88 8.04 11.00
CA GLU A 934 -33.89 8.62 9.64
C GLU A 934 -34.69 7.69 8.70
N PRO A 935 -35.65 8.19 7.89
CA PRO A 935 -36.47 7.35 7.03
C PRO A 935 -35.65 6.77 5.86
N GLU A 936 -35.79 5.47 5.61
CA GLU A 936 -35.19 4.78 4.45
C GLU A 936 -35.59 5.49 3.14
N GLU A 937 -34.61 5.82 2.29
CA GLU A 937 -34.87 6.52 1.01
C GLU A 937 -35.56 5.60 -0.01
N ASP A 938 -36.69 6.05 -0.56
CA ASP A 938 -37.42 5.38 -1.62
C ASP A 938 -37.04 5.86 -3.03
N PHE A 939 -37.36 5.04 -4.04
CA PHE A 939 -37.01 5.27 -5.43
C PHE A 939 -37.73 6.49 -6.04
N GLU A 940 -38.91 6.85 -5.55
CA GLU A 940 -39.62 8.05 -6.03
C GLU A 940 -38.88 9.32 -5.61
N ASN A 941 -38.55 9.43 -4.32
CA ASN A 941 -37.77 10.54 -3.78
C ASN A 941 -36.37 10.62 -4.41
N PHE A 942 -35.73 9.47 -4.66
CA PHE A 942 -34.48 9.42 -5.41
C PHE A 942 -34.61 10.04 -6.81
N ILE A 943 -35.65 9.69 -7.58
CA ILE A 943 -35.88 10.22 -8.94
C ILE A 943 -36.01 11.74 -8.91
N PHE A 944 -36.82 12.27 -7.99
CA PHE A 944 -37.06 13.71 -7.88
C PHE A 944 -35.81 14.47 -7.44
N ARG A 945 -35.09 13.95 -6.44
CA ARG A 945 -33.84 14.56 -5.96
C ARG A 945 -32.74 14.55 -7.02
N THR A 946 -32.65 13.48 -7.81
CA THR A 946 -31.53 13.27 -8.73
C THR A 946 -31.73 13.98 -10.08
N TRP A 947 -32.93 13.89 -10.66
CA TRP A 947 -33.18 14.42 -12.02
C TRP A 947 -34.18 15.58 -12.05
N GLY A 948 -34.79 15.92 -10.92
CA GLY A 948 -35.76 17.00 -10.84
C GLY A 948 -37.11 16.68 -11.47
N LYS A 949 -38.08 17.58 -11.23
CA LYS A 949 -39.48 17.38 -11.58
C LYS A 949 -39.73 17.18 -13.08
N GLY A 950 -38.96 17.84 -13.94
CA GLY A 950 -39.13 17.73 -15.40
C GLY A 950 -38.79 16.34 -15.93
N ILE A 951 -37.56 15.86 -15.70
CA ILE A 951 -37.16 14.51 -16.14
C ILE A 951 -37.98 13.43 -15.43
N ALA A 952 -38.31 13.64 -14.15
CA ALA A 952 -39.20 12.77 -13.40
C ALA A 952 -40.56 12.61 -14.10
N ARG A 953 -41.19 13.72 -14.48
CA ARG A 953 -42.51 13.76 -15.13
C ARG A 953 -42.50 13.14 -16.53
N HIS A 954 -41.51 13.48 -17.35
CA HIS A 954 -41.53 13.15 -18.79
C HIS A 954 -40.95 11.78 -19.13
N PHE A 955 -40.23 11.14 -18.22
CA PHE A 955 -39.66 9.82 -18.45
C PHE A 955 -39.59 8.94 -17.20
N ALA A 956 -38.86 9.36 -16.17
CA ALA A 956 -38.42 8.43 -15.13
C ALA A 956 -39.58 7.84 -14.31
N VAL A 957 -40.55 8.65 -13.86
CA VAL A 957 -41.72 8.18 -13.11
C VAL A 957 -42.67 7.35 -13.99
N PRO A 958 -43.17 7.84 -15.15
CA PRO A 958 -44.13 7.06 -15.93
C PRO A 958 -43.55 5.75 -16.46
N TYR A 959 -42.28 5.75 -16.90
CA TYR A 959 -41.61 4.53 -17.36
C TYR A 959 -41.46 3.50 -16.23
N ASN A 960 -40.95 3.91 -15.07
CA ASN A 960 -40.72 2.97 -13.96
C ASN A 960 -42.04 2.48 -13.35
N ARG A 961 -43.09 3.31 -13.26
CA ARG A 961 -44.43 2.84 -12.84
C ARG A 961 -44.98 1.79 -13.80
N LYS A 962 -44.79 1.98 -15.10
CA LYS A 962 -45.19 0.99 -16.11
C LYS A 962 -44.37 -0.29 -15.97
N LEU A 963 -43.05 -0.21 -15.87
CA LEU A 963 -42.14 -1.36 -15.76
C LEU A 963 -42.39 -2.16 -14.47
N TRP A 964 -42.35 -1.50 -13.31
CA TRP A 964 -42.34 -2.17 -12.01
C TRP A 964 -43.72 -2.51 -11.47
N LYS A 965 -44.80 -1.92 -12.01
CA LYS A 965 -46.19 -2.13 -11.56
C LYS A 965 -46.34 -2.04 -10.02
N THR A 966 -45.49 -1.24 -9.40
CA THR A 966 -45.34 -1.10 -7.95
C THR A 966 -45.17 0.39 -7.66
N PRO A 967 -45.78 0.93 -6.59
CA PRO A 967 -45.52 2.30 -6.16
C PRO A 967 -44.02 2.50 -5.98
N LEU A 968 -43.45 3.54 -6.61
CA LEU A 968 -42.01 3.77 -6.56
C LEU A 968 -41.55 4.16 -5.15
N ALA A 969 -42.46 4.71 -4.34
CA ALA A 969 -42.27 4.98 -2.91
C ALA A 969 -42.14 3.70 -2.04
N GLU A 970 -42.50 2.53 -2.56
CA GLU A 970 -42.33 1.24 -1.86
C GLU A 970 -41.05 0.51 -2.30
N MET A 971 -40.32 1.07 -3.26
CA MET A 971 -39.09 0.48 -3.79
C MET A 971 -37.86 1.16 -3.18
N GLU A 972 -36.92 0.37 -2.67
CA GLU A 972 -35.63 0.87 -2.20
C GLU A 972 -34.66 1.17 -3.38
N THR A 973 -33.53 1.80 -3.07
CA THR A 973 -32.58 2.33 -4.08
C THR A 973 -31.31 1.50 -4.26
N SER A 974 -31.08 0.44 -3.46
CA SER A 974 -29.81 -0.31 -3.48
C SER A 974 -29.51 -1.00 -4.83
N TRP A 975 -30.53 -1.33 -5.63
CA TRP A 975 -30.37 -1.99 -6.93
C TRP A 975 -29.93 -1.06 -8.08
N LEU A 976 -29.88 0.26 -7.86
CA LEU A 976 -29.60 1.26 -8.91
C LEU A 976 -28.14 1.31 -9.36
N GLY A 977 -27.21 0.82 -8.54
CA GLY A 977 -25.77 1.00 -8.73
C GLY A 977 -25.24 0.54 -10.09
N GLY A 978 -24.75 1.51 -10.87
CA GLY A 978 -24.16 1.31 -12.20
C GLY A 978 -25.16 1.03 -13.33
N ARG A 979 -26.47 1.01 -13.06
CA ARG A 979 -27.52 0.62 -14.03
C ARG A 979 -28.31 1.79 -14.59
N VAL A 980 -28.46 2.85 -13.81
CA VAL A 980 -29.08 4.08 -14.29
C VAL A 980 -28.00 5.15 -14.49
N PRO A 981 -27.88 5.74 -15.70
CA PRO A 981 -26.93 6.82 -15.92
C PRO A 981 -27.24 8.04 -15.06
N LEU A 982 -26.24 8.59 -14.40
CA LEU A 982 -26.34 9.77 -13.53
C LEU A 982 -25.56 10.93 -14.17
N PRO A 983 -26.13 11.61 -15.18
CA PRO A 983 -25.45 12.76 -15.74
C PRO A 983 -25.44 13.92 -14.77
N ASP A 984 -24.37 14.70 -14.79
CA ASP A 984 -24.35 15.98 -14.10
C ASP A 984 -25.21 17.04 -14.84
N LEU A 985 -25.43 18.17 -14.18
CA LEU A 985 -26.23 19.25 -14.76
C LEU A 985 -25.64 19.79 -16.07
N GLN A 986 -24.32 19.82 -16.22
CA GLN A 986 -23.67 20.29 -17.45
C GLN A 986 -23.95 19.32 -18.61
N GLN A 987 -23.96 18.02 -18.36
CA GLN A 987 -24.30 16.99 -19.33
C GLN A 987 -25.78 17.03 -19.72
N ILE A 988 -26.68 17.30 -18.77
CA ILE A 988 -28.12 17.53 -19.05
C ILE A 988 -28.29 18.74 -19.97
N ILE A 989 -27.65 19.87 -19.66
CA ILE A 989 -27.71 21.10 -20.47
C ILE A 989 -27.10 20.87 -21.85
N SER A 990 -25.92 20.26 -21.93
CA SER A 990 -25.24 19.99 -23.21
C SER A 990 -26.08 19.05 -24.09
N GLY A 991 -26.71 18.04 -23.49
CA GLY A 991 -27.61 17.11 -24.15
C GLY A 991 -28.95 17.72 -24.58
N ALA A 992 -29.31 18.89 -24.07
CA ALA A 992 -30.42 19.71 -24.56
C ALA A 992 -30.03 20.56 -25.78
N LEU A 993 -28.78 21.04 -25.82
CA LEU A 993 -28.28 21.94 -26.86
C LEU A 993 -27.84 21.20 -28.14
N ALA A 994 -27.38 19.96 -28.03
CA ALA A 994 -26.88 19.21 -29.18
C ALA A 994 -27.21 17.71 -29.08
N PRO A 995 -27.28 16.99 -30.22
CA PRO A 995 -27.44 15.54 -30.23
C PRO A 995 -26.28 14.82 -29.54
N LEU A 996 -26.60 13.75 -28.80
CA LEU A 996 -25.59 12.91 -28.17
C LEU A 996 -24.82 12.10 -29.23
N ALA A 997 -23.50 12.36 -29.34
CA ALA A 997 -22.67 11.81 -30.42
C ALA A 997 -22.31 10.32 -30.29
N ARG A 998 -22.35 9.74 -29.08
CA ARG A 998 -21.99 8.32 -28.83
C ARG A 998 -22.94 7.69 -27.80
N PRO A 999 -23.28 6.39 -27.93
CA PRO A 999 -24.04 5.68 -26.91
C PRO A 999 -23.25 5.59 -25.59
N VAL A 1000 -23.94 5.78 -24.46
CA VAL A 1000 -23.36 5.82 -23.11
C VAL A 1000 -23.88 4.65 -22.26
N GLY A 1001 -23.01 4.07 -21.44
CA GLY A 1001 -23.33 2.99 -20.49
C GLY A 1001 -22.55 1.69 -20.73
N PRO A 1002 -22.63 0.71 -19.81
CA PRO A 1002 -21.83 -0.51 -19.84
C PRO A 1002 -22.12 -1.42 -21.05
N ASN A 1003 -23.25 -1.22 -21.73
CA ASN A 1003 -23.65 -1.93 -22.93
C ASN A 1003 -23.59 -1.05 -24.20
N ALA A 1004 -22.81 0.04 -24.21
CA ALA A 1004 -22.65 0.91 -25.38
C ALA A 1004 -22.16 0.15 -26.63
N ARG A 1005 -21.45 -0.95 -26.42
CA ARG A 1005 -21.24 -2.03 -27.38
C ARG A 1005 -21.78 -3.32 -26.76
N PHE A 1006 -22.47 -4.14 -27.55
CA PHE A 1006 -23.01 -5.41 -27.10
C PHE A 1006 -22.81 -6.49 -28.17
N GLY A 1007 -22.87 -7.75 -27.74
CA GLY A 1007 -22.79 -8.93 -28.57
C GLY A 1007 -24.15 -9.64 -28.65
N TYR A 1008 -24.37 -10.35 -29.75
CA TYR A 1008 -25.53 -11.19 -29.97
C TYR A 1008 -25.14 -12.41 -30.86
N PRO A 1009 -25.77 -13.58 -30.75
CA PRO A 1009 -25.49 -14.68 -31.68
C PRO A 1009 -26.00 -14.39 -33.11
N LYS A 1010 -25.19 -14.66 -34.14
CA LYS A 1010 -25.63 -14.49 -35.54
C LYS A 1010 -26.84 -15.38 -35.84
N ARG A 1011 -26.76 -16.68 -35.52
CA ARG A 1011 -27.83 -17.65 -35.74
C ARG A 1011 -28.36 -18.22 -34.43
N GLY A 1012 -29.65 -18.57 -34.44
CA GLY A 1012 -30.30 -19.35 -33.37
C GLY A 1012 -30.69 -18.54 -32.14
N GLY A 1013 -30.65 -17.21 -32.21
CA GLY A 1013 -31.00 -16.32 -31.10
C GLY A 1013 -30.16 -16.56 -29.85
N PHE A 1014 -30.61 -16.06 -28.70
CA PHE A 1014 -29.89 -16.26 -27.45
C PHE A 1014 -29.83 -17.74 -27.00
N GLN A 1015 -30.72 -18.60 -27.51
CA GLN A 1015 -30.67 -20.06 -27.34
C GLN A 1015 -29.32 -20.64 -27.81
N ALA A 1016 -28.71 -20.08 -28.86
CA ALA A 1016 -27.43 -20.55 -29.37
C ALA A 1016 -26.32 -20.43 -28.32
N LEU A 1017 -26.33 -19.37 -27.51
CA LEU A 1017 -25.38 -19.21 -26.42
C LEU A 1017 -25.59 -20.27 -25.32
N MET A 1018 -26.85 -20.59 -25.01
CA MET A 1018 -27.18 -21.63 -24.03
C MET A 1018 -26.76 -23.02 -24.53
N ASN A 1019 -27.03 -23.31 -25.80
CA ASN A 1019 -26.65 -24.56 -26.45
C ASN A 1019 -25.13 -24.71 -26.57
N GLY A 1020 -24.39 -23.60 -26.68
CA GLY A 1020 -22.92 -23.59 -26.70
C GLY A 1020 -22.29 -24.25 -25.47
N PHE A 1021 -22.99 -24.34 -24.34
CA PHE A 1021 -22.49 -25.06 -23.17
C PHE A 1021 -22.49 -26.58 -23.38
N LEU A 1022 -23.43 -27.13 -24.15
CA LEU A 1022 -23.70 -28.56 -24.22
C LEU A 1022 -22.48 -29.41 -24.65
N PRO A 1023 -21.70 -29.02 -25.69
CA PRO A 1023 -20.51 -29.77 -26.07
C PRO A 1023 -19.39 -29.75 -25.01
N HIS A 1024 -19.49 -28.86 -24.02
CA HIS A 1024 -18.49 -28.64 -22.99
C HIS A 1024 -18.94 -29.10 -21.59
N LEU A 1025 -20.18 -29.59 -21.44
CA LEU A 1025 -20.66 -30.11 -20.16
C LEU A 1025 -20.04 -31.47 -19.86
N ASN A 1026 -19.26 -31.52 -18.78
CA ASN A 1026 -18.71 -32.76 -18.23
C ASN A 1026 -19.59 -33.35 -17.10
N CYS A 1027 -20.85 -32.90 -17.01
CA CYS A 1027 -21.85 -33.35 -16.04
C CYS A 1027 -23.08 -33.92 -16.77
N ALA A 1028 -23.95 -34.66 -16.07
CA ALA A 1028 -25.21 -35.10 -16.67
C ALA A 1028 -26.21 -33.92 -16.71
N LEU A 1029 -26.89 -33.74 -17.84
CA LEU A 1029 -28.02 -32.82 -17.98
C LEU A 1029 -29.28 -33.63 -18.33
N GLU A 1030 -30.30 -33.53 -17.49
CA GLU A 1030 -31.57 -34.21 -17.68
C GLU A 1030 -32.71 -33.21 -17.90
N THR A 1031 -33.20 -33.15 -19.14
CA THR A 1031 -34.38 -32.36 -19.52
C THR A 1031 -35.68 -33.10 -19.24
N ARG A 1032 -36.82 -32.39 -19.22
CA ARG A 1032 -38.14 -32.93 -18.84
C ARG A 1032 -38.17 -33.52 -17.42
N ALA A 1033 -37.30 -33.05 -16.55
CA ALA A 1033 -37.19 -33.42 -15.14
C ALA A 1033 -37.94 -32.40 -14.27
N GLU A 1034 -39.27 -32.52 -14.22
CA GLU A 1034 -40.11 -31.65 -13.39
C GLU A 1034 -40.03 -32.08 -11.92
N ILE A 1035 -39.51 -31.19 -11.07
CA ILE A 1035 -39.42 -31.39 -9.62
C ILE A 1035 -40.79 -31.14 -8.99
N VAL A 1036 -41.26 -32.07 -8.18
CA VAL A 1036 -42.54 -31.95 -7.44
C VAL A 1036 -42.33 -31.75 -5.95
N GLU A 1037 -41.17 -32.17 -5.42
CA GLU A 1037 -40.89 -32.09 -4.00
C GLU A 1037 -39.38 -31.99 -3.72
N VAL A 1038 -39.01 -31.10 -2.79
CA VAL A 1038 -37.64 -30.99 -2.25
C VAL A 1038 -37.71 -31.27 -0.75
N GLN A 1039 -36.89 -32.19 -0.26
CA GLN A 1039 -36.86 -32.63 1.13
C GLN A 1039 -35.50 -32.32 1.76
N PRO A 1040 -35.32 -31.15 2.39
CA PRO A 1040 -34.02 -30.74 2.95
C PRO A 1040 -33.52 -31.67 4.05
N GLN A 1041 -34.43 -32.18 4.91
CA GLN A 1041 -34.08 -33.02 6.06
C GLN A 1041 -33.50 -34.38 5.65
N THR A 1042 -34.03 -34.97 4.58
CA THR A 1042 -33.57 -36.26 4.02
C THR A 1042 -32.60 -36.06 2.85
N ARG A 1043 -32.29 -34.80 2.51
CA ARG A 1043 -31.47 -34.41 1.36
C ARG A 1043 -31.89 -35.09 0.05
N SER A 1044 -33.19 -35.07 -0.24
CA SER A 1044 -33.73 -35.71 -1.43
C SER A 1044 -34.59 -34.78 -2.28
N VAL A 1045 -34.65 -35.05 -3.59
CA VAL A 1045 -35.48 -34.36 -4.56
C VAL A 1045 -36.28 -35.39 -5.35
N ILE A 1046 -37.59 -35.17 -5.47
CA ILE A 1046 -38.53 -36.07 -6.14
C ILE A 1046 -39.05 -35.41 -7.41
N LEU A 1047 -38.98 -36.18 -8.51
CA LEU A 1047 -39.50 -35.78 -9.81
C LEU A 1047 -40.92 -36.29 -10.02
N LYS A 1048 -41.66 -35.61 -10.89
CA LYS A 1048 -43.05 -35.94 -11.26
C LYS A 1048 -43.20 -37.35 -11.86
N ASP A 1049 -42.16 -37.86 -12.50
CA ASP A 1049 -42.12 -39.19 -13.09
C ASP A 1049 -41.75 -40.29 -12.09
N GLY A 1050 -41.58 -39.95 -10.80
CA GLY A 1050 -41.30 -40.90 -9.72
C GLY A 1050 -39.82 -41.20 -9.52
N ARG A 1051 -38.89 -40.47 -10.17
CA ARG A 1051 -37.45 -40.58 -9.87
C ARG A 1051 -37.07 -39.81 -8.61
N HIS A 1052 -36.20 -40.42 -7.79
CA HIS A 1052 -35.72 -39.84 -6.52
C HIS A 1052 -34.20 -39.68 -6.56
N TYR A 1053 -33.73 -38.46 -6.29
CA TYR A 1053 -32.32 -38.12 -6.18
C TYR A 1053 -31.98 -37.84 -4.72
N HIS A 1054 -30.91 -38.45 -4.23
CA HIS A 1054 -30.33 -38.11 -2.93
C HIS A 1054 -29.04 -37.33 -3.17
N TYR A 1055 -28.94 -36.12 -2.63
CA TYR A 1055 -27.81 -35.22 -2.89
C TYR A 1055 -26.91 -35.04 -1.67
N GLU A 1056 -25.61 -34.94 -1.87
CA GLU A 1056 -24.71 -34.48 -0.79
C GLU A 1056 -24.75 -32.96 -0.65
N GLN A 1057 -24.78 -32.26 -1.79
CA GLN A 1057 -24.89 -30.80 -1.92
C GLN A 1057 -25.92 -30.44 -3.01
N LEU A 1058 -26.70 -29.40 -2.77
CA LEU A 1058 -27.71 -28.90 -3.72
C LEU A 1058 -27.37 -27.48 -4.14
N ILE A 1059 -27.29 -27.21 -5.46
CA ILE A 1059 -27.28 -25.84 -5.99
C ILE A 1059 -28.67 -25.58 -6.60
N SER A 1060 -29.41 -24.65 -6.02
CA SER A 1060 -30.70 -24.24 -6.59
C SER A 1060 -30.53 -22.98 -7.45
N THR A 1061 -31.11 -23.01 -8.64
CA THR A 1061 -31.29 -21.82 -9.50
C THR A 1061 -32.77 -21.46 -9.69
N LEU A 1062 -33.67 -22.18 -9.00
CA LEU A 1062 -35.11 -21.96 -9.03
C LEU A 1062 -35.50 -20.63 -8.36
N PRO A 1063 -36.63 -20.02 -8.75
CA PRO A 1063 -37.20 -18.90 -8.01
C PRO A 1063 -37.36 -19.23 -6.52
N LEU A 1064 -36.86 -18.36 -5.65
CA LEU A 1064 -36.79 -18.60 -4.22
C LEU A 1064 -38.15 -18.93 -3.57
N PRO A 1065 -39.27 -18.25 -3.89
CA PRO A 1065 -40.60 -18.64 -3.42
C PRO A 1065 -41.03 -20.02 -3.89
N GLU A 1066 -40.70 -20.39 -5.13
CA GLU A 1066 -41.05 -21.69 -5.70
C GLU A 1066 -40.25 -22.83 -5.06
N LEU A 1067 -38.96 -22.60 -4.79
CA LEU A 1067 -38.13 -23.53 -4.05
C LEU A 1067 -38.71 -23.82 -2.66
N VAL A 1068 -39.14 -22.78 -1.92
CA VAL A 1068 -39.78 -22.95 -0.61
C VAL A 1068 -41.15 -23.64 -0.75
N ARG A 1069 -41.92 -23.33 -1.80
CA ARG A 1069 -43.20 -24.00 -2.09
C ARG A 1069 -43.02 -25.50 -2.31
N LEU A 1070 -41.98 -25.92 -3.04
CA LEU A 1070 -41.65 -27.33 -3.29
C LEU A 1070 -41.23 -28.08 -2.01
N MET A 1071 -40.86 -27.38 -0.94
CA MET A 1071 -40.58 -27.97 0.37
C MET A 1071 -41.86 -28.14 1.22
N GLY A 1072 -42.87 -27.31 0.99
CA GLY A 1072 -44.14 -27.32 1.72
C GLY A 1072 -43.96 -27.11 3.22
N THR A 1073 -44.68 -27.90 4.04
CA THR A 1073 -44.63 -27.83 5.51
C THR A 1073 -43.27 -28.20 6.12
N ARG A 1074 -42.31 -28.66 5.32
CA ARG A 1074 -40.94 -28.95 5.74
C ARG A 1074 -40.08 -27.69 5.89
N ALA A 1075 -40.49 -26.58 5.28
CA ALA A 1075 -39.94 -25.26 5.60
C ALA A 1075 -40.66 -24.69 6.82
N PRO A 1076 -39.97 -24.06 7.79
CA PRO A 1076 -40.61 -23.41 8.92
C PRO A 1076 -41.63 -22.36 8.47
N GLU A 1077 -42.71 -22.16 9.23
CA GLU A 1077 -43.78 -21.21 8.91
C GLU A 1077 -43.24 -19.79 8.67
N ALA A 1078 -42.24 -19.36 9.45
CA ALA A 1078 -41.57 -18.06 9.26
C ALA A 1078 -40.86 -17.96 7.90
N VAL A 1079 -40.25 -19.04 7.42
CA VAL A 1079 -39.60 -19.10 6.10
C VAL A 1079 -40.64 -19.11 4.98
N GLN A 1080 -41.74 -19.85 5.17
CA GLN A 1080 -42.87 -19.84 4.21
C GLN A 1080 -43.49 -18.43 4.10
N LYS A 1081 -43.68 -17.74 5.22
CA LYS A 1081 -44.19 -16.37 5.26
C LYS A 1081 -43.23 -15.37 4.63
N ALA A 1082 -41.93 -15.46 4.92
CA ALA A 1082 -40.94 -14.59 4.28
C ALA A 1082 -40.89 -14.81 2.77
N ALA A 1083 -41.00 -16.06 2.31
CA ALA A 1083 -41.02 -16.40 0.89
C ALA A 1083 -42.27 -15.87 0.17
N SER A 1084 -43.45 -15.89 0.82
CA SER A 1084 -44.68 -15.35 0.23
C SER A 1084 -44.71 -13.82 0.15
N MET A 1085 -43.87 -13.14 0.93
CA MET A 1085 -43.72 -11.68 0.89
C MET A 1085 -42.75 -11.19 -0.20
N LEU A 1086 -42.00 -12.08 -0.86
CA LEU A 1086 -41.07 -11.69 -1.92
C LEU A 1086 -41.83 -11.28 -3.20
N ARG A 1087 -41.75 -10.00 -3.55
CA ARG A 1087 -42.45 -9.44 -4.71
C ARG A 1087 -41.65 -9.57 -6.00
N HIS A 1088 -42.36 -9.73 -7.11
CA HIS A 1088 -41.81 -9.81 -8.46
C HIS A 1088 -42.80 -9.23 -9.48
N VAL A 1089 -42.30 -8.97 -10.69
CA VAL A 1089 -43.08 -8.57 -11.86
C VAL A 1089 -42.92 -9.63 -12.94
N SER A 1090 -44.02 -9.95 -13.60
CA SER A 1090 -44.09 -10.87 -14.73
C SER A 1090 -44.03 -10.09 -16.04
N VAL A 1091 -43.56 -10.72 -17.11
CA VAL A 1091 -43.51 -10.13 -18.46
C VAL A 1091 -44.20 -11.06 -19.44
N ARG A 1092 -45.12 -10.49 -20.23
CA ARG A 1092 -45.67 -11.11 -21.43
C ARG A 1092 -45.00 -10.47 -22.64
N CYS A 1093 -44.44 -11.29 -23.51
CA CYS A 1093 -43.84 -10.85 -24.76
C CYS A 1093 -44.76 -11.22 -25.91
N VAL A 1094 -45.12 -10.23 -26.73
CA VAL A 1094 -45.80 -10.42 -28.01
C VAL A 1094 -44.78 -10.27 -29.12
N ASN A 1095 -44.50 -11.35 -29.83
CA ASN A 1095 -43.56 -11.39 -30.93
C ASN A 1095 -44.31 -11.20 -32.25
N LEU A 1096 -43.84 -10.28 -33.09
CA LEU A 1096 -44.45 -9.96 -34.38
C LEU A 1096 -43.40 -10.08 -35.49
N GLY A 1097 -43.68 -10.93 -36.49
CA GLY A 1097 -42.91 -11.01 -37.73
C GLY A 1097 -43.60 -10.19 -38.81
N ILE A 1098 -42.99 -9.09 -39.23
CA ILE A 1098 -43.56 -8.14 -40.19
C ILE A 1098 -43.04 -8.44 -41.58
N GLY A 1099 -43.90 -8.40 -42.59
CA GLY A 1099 -43.60 -8.59 -44.01
C GLY A 1099 -42.94 -7.38 -44.68
N ARG A 1100 -42.06 -6.70 -43.96
CA ARG A 1100 -41.26 -5.58 -44.46
C ARG A 1100 -39.91 -5.57 -43.78
N ALA A 1101 -38.85 -5.66 -44.59
CA ALA A 1101 -37.48 -5.51 -44.13
C ALA A 1101 -37.17 -4.08 -43.67
N ASN A 1102 -36.11 -3.92 -42.85
CA ASN A 1102 -35.56 -2.62 -42.43
C ASN A 1102 -36.61 -1.68 -41.78
N LEU A 1103 -37.40 -2.20 -40.82
CA LEU A 1103 -38.42 -1.38 -40.13
C LEU A 1103 -37.82 -0.14 -39.45
N SER A 1104 -36.65 -0.31 -38.84
CA SER A 1104 -35.95 0.69 -38.04
C SER A 1104 -34.47 0.30 -37.96
N ASP A 1105 -33.61 1.26 -37.62
CA ASP A 1105 -32.17 1.07 -37.34
C ASP A 1105 -31.87 0.81 -35.84
N LYS A 1106 -32.91 0.82 -35.00
CA LYS A 1106 -32.81 0.79 -33.52
C LYS A 1106 -32.74 -0.65 -33.02
N HIS A 1107 -32.05 -0.89 -31.92
CA HIS A 1107 -32.03 -2.20 -31.28
C HIS A 1107 -33.17 -2.36 -30.26
N TRP A 1108 -33.43 -1.33 -29.46
CA TRP A 1108 -34.61 -1.31 -28.59
C TRP A 1108 -35.07 0.11 -28.27
N ILE A 1109 -36.36 0.21 -27.93
CA ILE A 1109 -37.04 1.48 -27.70
C ILE A 1109 -37.84 1.40 -26.40
N TYR A 1110 -37.69 2.40 -25.54
CA TYR A 1110 -38.44 2.57 -24.29
C TYR A 1110 -39.67 3.46 -24.49
N TYR A 1111 -40.81 3.07 -23.93
CA TYR A 1111 -42.10 3.75 -24.11
C TYR A 1111 -42.74 4.14 -22.77
N PRO A 1112 -42.45 5.36 -22.25
CA PRO A 1112 -43.06 5.88 -21.02
C PRO A 1112 -44.56 6.22 -21.14
N GLY A 1113 -45.08 6.49 -22.35
CA GLY A 1113 -46.46 6.97 -22.58
C GLY A 1113 -47.54 5.89 -22.42
N ASP A 1114 -48.69 6.04 -23.08
CA ASP A 1114 -49.87 5.17 -22.85
C ASP A 1114 -49.93 3.90 -23.72
N THR A 1115 -48.80 3.45 -24.27
CA THR A 1115 -48.71 2.14 -24.95
C THR A 1115 -48.85 1.00 -23.96
N LEU A 1116 -49.32 -0.16 -24.41
CA LEU A 1116 -49.37 -1.34 -23.56
C LEU A 1116 -47.96 -1.85 -23.21
N PHE A 1117 -47.08 -1.96 -24.21
CA PHE A 1117 -45.69 -2.33 -23.99
C PHE A 1117 -44.91 -1.19 -23.33
N HIS A 1118 -43.94 -1.56 -22.49
CA HIS A 1118 -42.97 -0.62 -21.92
C HIS A 1118 -41.68 -0.56 -22.76
N ARG A 1119 -41.39 -1.63 -23.51
CA ARG A 1119 -40.22 -1.74 -24.37
C ARG A 1119 -40.54 -2.55 -25.62
N ILE A 1120 -39.98 -2.14 -26.76
CA ILE A 1120 -39.88 -2.98 -27.95
C ILE A 1120 -38.42 -3.35 -28.16
N PHE A 1121 -38.14 -4.64 -28.35
CA PHE A 1121 -36.85 -5.15 -28.80
C PHE A 1121 -36.94 -5.51 -30.28
N LEU A 1122 -36.10 -4.87 -31.10
CA LEU A 1122 -36.05 -5.07 -32.55
C LEU A 1122 -35.00 -6.13 -32.85
N GLN A 1123 -35.36 -7.38 -32.58
CA GLN A 1123 -34.44 -8.53 -32.65
C GLN A 1123 -33.81 -8.70 -34.03
N GLY A 1124 -34.54 -8.32 -35.09
CA GLY A 1124 -34.01 -8.30 -36.44
C GLY A 1124 -32.76 -7.44 -36.66
N ASN A 1125 -32.51 -6.45 -35.79
CA ASN A 1125 -31.28 -5.65 -35.82
C ASN A 1125 -30.20 -6.22 -34.90
N ALA A 1126 -30.56 -7.02 -33.90
CA ALA A 1126 -29.57 -7.71 -33.05
C ALA A 1126 -28.81 -8.79 -33.85
N SER A 1127 -29.47 -9.41 -34.84
CA SER A 1127 -28.78 -10.20 -35.85
C SER A 1127 -29.53 -10.20 -37.19
N PRO A 1128 -28.81 -10.04 -38.32
CA PRO A 1128 -29.41 -10.13 -39.64
C PRO A 1128 -29.97 -11.53 -39.96
N GLU A 1129 -29.46 -12.60 -39.33
CA GLU A 1129 -29.90 -13.98 -39.61
C GLU A 1129 -31.10 -14.42 -38.74
N CYS A 1130 -31.69 -13.52 -37.95
CA CYS A 1130 -32.92 -13.78 -37.18
C CYS A 1130 -34.21 -13.56 -37.97
N ASN A 1131 -34.14 -13.01 -39.19
CA ASN A 1131 -35.30 -12.74 -40.03
C ASN A 1131 -35.26 -13.59 -41.31
N PRO A 1132 -36.42 -14.01 -41.84
CA PRO A 1132 -36.53 -14.50 -43.20
C PRO A 1132 -36.36 -13.35 -44.21
N GLU A 1133 -36.05 -13.68 -45.46
CA GLU A 1133 -35.91 -12.70 -46.54
C GLU A 1133 -37.18 -11.83 -46.68
N GLY A 1134 -36.99 -10.51 -46.74
CA GLY A 1134 -38.09 -9.55 -46.84
C GLY A 1134 -38.88 -9.31 -45.55
N GLY A 1135 -38.57 -10.03 -44.46
CA GLY A 1135 -39.24 -9.89 -43.16
C GLY A 1135 -38.42 -9.13 -42.10
N PHE A 1136 -39.08 -8.72 -41.02
CA PHE A 1136 -38.44 -8.15 -39.84
C PHE A 1136 -39.19 -8.50 -38.54
N GLY A 1137 -38.49 -9.09 -37.58
CA GLY A 1137 -39.02 -9.48 -36.28
C GLY A 1137 -38.85 -8.42 -35.18
N LEU A 1138 -39.91 -8.18 -34.40
CA LEU A 1138 -39.88 -7.36 -33.19
C LEU A 1138 -40.65 -8.02 -32.04
N THR A 1139 -40.27 -7.67 -30.81
CA THR A 1139 -40.90 -8.19 -29.58
C THR A 1139 -41.38 -7.03 -28.72
N CYS A 1140 -42.68 -7.02 -28.42
CA CYS A 1140 -43.31 -6.10 -27.48
C CYS A 1140 -43.29 -6.69 -26.07
N GLU A 1141 -42.58 -6.06 -25.14
CA GLU A 1141 -42.51 -6.50 -23.75
C GLU A 1141 -43.53 -5.75 -22.89
N ILE A 1142 -44.40 -6.50 -22.21
CA ILE A 1142 -45.50 -5.97 -21.41
C ILE A 1142 -45.41 -6.54 -19.99
N THR A 1143 -45.30 -5.67 -19.00
CA THR A 1143 -45.24 -6.07 -17.59
C THR A 1143 -46.63 -6.22 -17.00
N TYR A 1144 -46.81 -7.21 -16.14
CA TYR A 1144 -48.05 -7.43 -15.39
C TYR A 1144 -47.74 -8.03 -14.02
N ARG A 1145 -48.74 -8.01 -13.14
CA ARG A 1145 -48.73 -8.72 -11.87
C ARG A 1145 -50.07 -9.43 -11.68
N ALA A 1146 -50.13 -10.41 -10.78
CA ALA A 1146 -51.38 -11.11 -10.49
C ALA A 1146 -52.51 -10.15 -10.01
N ASP A 1147 -52.15 -9.10 -9.28
CA ASP A 1147 -53.06 -8.03 -8.80
C ASP A 1147 -53.24 -6.86 -9.78
N GLN A 1148 -52.45 -6.83 -10.86
CA GLN A 1148 -52.57 -5.87 -11.97
C GLN A 1148 -52.42 -6.64 -13.30
N PRO A 1149 -53.44 -7.43 -13.69
CA PRO A 1149 -53.36 -8.30 -14.85
C PRO A 1149 -53.35 -7.52 -16.17
N LEU A 1150 -53.02 -8.21 -17.25
CA LEU A 1150 -53.12 -7.67 -18.60
C LEU A 1150 -54.58 -7.33 -18.94
N PRO A 1151 -54.84 -6.28 -19.75
CA PRO A 1151 -56.20 -5.89 -20.10
C PRO A 1151 -56.90 -6.91 -21.02
N CYS A 1152 -56.14 -7.77 -21.69
CA CYS A 1152 -56.59 -8.83 -22.58
C CYS A 1152 -55.46 -9.87 -22.73
N GLU A 1153 -55.77 -11.05 -23.28
CA GLU A 1153 -54.83 -12.14 -23.54
C GLU A 1153 -55.09 -12.76 -24.92
N GLY A 1154 -54.13 -13.54 -25.43
CA GLY A 1154 -54.29 -14.23 -26.71
C GLY A 1154 -54.30 -13.26 -27.90
N GLU A 1155 -55.08 -13.60 -28.92
CA GLU A 1155 -55.25 -12.80 -30.13
C GLU A 1155 -55.65 -11.34 -29.86
N ALA A 1156 -56.44 -11.07 -28.81
CA ALA A 1156 -56.82 -9.71 -28.45
C ALA A 1156 -55.61 -8.89 -27.95
N LEU A 1157 -54.67 -9.52 -27.23
CA LEU A 1157 -53.44 -8.89 -26.79
C LEU A 1157 -52.49 -8.64 -27.96
N ILE A 1158 -52.39 -9.60 -28.87
CA ILE A 1158 -51.62 -9.47 -30.12
C ILE A 1158 -52.12 -8.29 -30.93
N GLN A 1159 -53.44 -8.23 -31.18
CA GLN A 1159 -54.06 -7.13 -31.92
C GLN A 1159 -53.81 -5.79 -31.23
N ARG A 1160 -53.95 -5.72 -29.91
CA ARG A 1160 -53.67 -4.49 -29.17
C ARG A 1160 -52.21 -4.04 -29.31
N CYS A 1161 -51.25 -4.96 -29.36
CA CYS A 1161 -49.85 -4.62 -29.58
C CYS A 1161 -49.61 -4.13 -31.01
N ILE A 1162 -50.28 -4.70 -32.01
CA ILE A 1162 -50.24 -4.23 -33.41
C ILE A 1162 -50.77 -2.79 -33.49
N ASP A 1163 -51.93 -2.53 -32.90
CA ASP A 1163 -52.55 -1.19 -32.90
C ASP A 1163 -51.64 -0.16 -32.24
N ASP A 1164 -51.02 -0.51 -31.09
CA ASP A 1164 -50.07 0.37 -30.41
C ASP A 1164 -48.77 0.55 -31.22
N CYS A 1165 -48.31 -0.46 -31.95
CA CYS A 1165 -47.16 -0.35 -32.85
C CYS A 1165 -47.43 0.58 -34.04
N ILE A 1166 -48.63 0.52 -34.63
CA ILE A 1166 -49.07 1.45 -35.68
C ILE A 1166 -49.15 2.87 -35.10
N ARG A 1167 -49.74 3.03 -33.91
CA ARG A 1167 -49.92 4.32 -33.24
C ARG A 1167 -48.60 5.04 -32.92
N VAL A 1168 -47.54 4.30 -32.56
CA VAL A 1168 -46.21 4.88 -32.33
C VAL A 1168 -45.34 4.93 -33.59
N GLY A 1169 -45.88 4.50 -34.74
CA GLY A 1169 -45.22 4.58 -36.04
C GLY A 1169 -44.06 3.61 -36.23
N ILE A 1170 -43.96 2.52 -35.45
CA ILE A 1170 -42.91 1.50 -35.67
C ILE A 1170 -43.26 0.54 -36.81
N ILE A 1171 -44.57 0.34 -37.07
CA ILE A 1171 -45.10 -0.34 -38.25
C ILE A 1171 -46.21 0.52 -38.89
N ARG A 1172 -46.57 0.22 -40.13
CA ARG A 1172 -47.62 0.89 -40.89
C ARG A 1172 -48.90 0.06 -40.90
N GLU A 1173 -50.03 0.70 -41.19
CA GLU A 1173 -51.33 0.02 -41.30
C GLU A 1173 -51.37 -0.98 -42.47
N ASP A 1174 -50.58 -0.76 -43.53
CA ASP A 1174 -50.45 -1.64 -44.68
C ASP A 1174 -49.34 -2.71 -44.54
N ASP A 1175 -48.62 -2.74 -43.41
CA ASP A 1175 -47.62 -3.77 -43.16
C ASP A 1175 -48.28 -5.13 -42.86
N VAL A 1176 -47.91 -6.17 -43.61
CA VAL A 1176 -48.46 -7.52 -43.43
C VAL A 1176 -47.83 -8.19 -42.20
N ILE A 1177 -48.65 -8.69 -41.28
CA ILE A 1177 -48.17 -9.54 -40.16
C ILE A 1177 -48.05 -10.99 -40.66
N LEU A 1178 -46.81 -11.48 -40.79
CA LEU A 1178 -46.50 -12.82 -41.26
C LEU A 1178 -46.65 -13.87 -40.16
N THR A 1179 -46.24 -13.53 -38.94
CA THR A 1179 -46.44 -14.37 -37.76
C THR A 1179 -46.61 -13.54 -36.50
N ALA A 1180 -47.33 -14.09 -35.53
CA ALA A 1180 -47.50 -13.52 -34.22
C ALA A 1180 -47.61 -14.64 -33.17
N ASN A 1181 -46.92 -14.48 -32.05
CA ASN A 1181 -47.00 -15.43 -30.93
C ASN A 1181 -46.73 -14.75 -29.59
N GLU A 1182 -47.00 -15.47 -28.51
CA GLU A 1182 -46.81 -15.01 -27.14
C GLU A 1182 -45.83 -15.88 -26.36
N VAL A 1183 -45.04 -15.23 -25.51
CA VAL A 1183 -44.20 -15.89 -24.50
C VAL A 1183 -44.47 -15.28 -23.14
N ASP A 1184 -44.72 -16.15 -22.15
CA ASP A 1184 -44.99 -15.74 -20.77
C ASP A 1184 -43.79 -16.01 -19.84
N MET A 1185 -43.41 -14.98 -19.07
CA MET A 1185 -42.34 -15.01 -18.08
C MET A 1185 -42.89 -14.63 -16.70
N PRO A 1186 -43.38 -15.61 -15.90
CA PRO A 1186 -44.02 -15.33 -14.61
C PRO A 1186 -43.06 -14.70 -13.60
N TYR A 1187 -41.78 -15.06 -13.63
CA TYR A 1187 -40.72 -14.40 -12.86
C TYR A 1187 -39.76 -13.70 -13.82
N ALA A 1188 -40.00 -12.42 -14.08
CA ALA A 1188 -39.13 -11.61 -14.95
C ALA A 1188 -38.25 -10.67 -14.12
N TYR A 1189 -38.84 -9.82 -13.29
CA TYR A 1189 -38.10 -8.85 -12.46
C TYR A 1189 -38.34 -9.09 -10.98
N VAL A 1190 -37.27 -9.18 -10.20
CA VAL A 1190 -37.36 -9.18 -8.73
C VAL A 1190 -37.56 -7.74 -8.26
N VAL A 1191 -38.51 -7.53 -7.33
CA VAL A 1191 -38.80 -6.19 -6.80
C VAL A 1191 -37.97 -5.97 -5.55
N TYR A 1192 -37.28 -4.84 -5.50
CA TYR A 1192 -36.51 -4.40 -4.33
C TYR A 1192 -37.40 -3.51 -3.47
N ASP A 1193 -38.24 -4.14 -2.65
CA ASP A 1193 -38.99 -3.46 -1.59
C ASP A 1193 -38.22 -3.45 -0.27
N HIS A 1194 -38.65 -2.61 0.67
CA HIS A 1194 -38.02 -2.43 1.98
C HIS A 1194 -38.00 -3.71 2.86
N HIS A 1195 -38.82 -4.72 2.55
CA HIS A 1195 -38.86 -5.99 3.29
C HIS A 1195 -38.00 -7.09 2.65
N ARG A 1196 -37.58 -6.92 1.39
CA ARG A 1196 -36.86 -7.92 0.60
C ARG A 1196 -35.61 -8.42 1.32
N LYS A 1197 -34.74 -7.52 1.78
CA LYS A 1197 -33.48 -7.86 2.47
C LYS A 1197 -33.72 -8.83 3.61
N ALA A 1198 -34.60 -8.46 4.55
CA ALA A 1198 -34.87 -9.26 5.73
C ALA A 1198 -35.44 -10.64 5.37
N ASN A 1199 -36.37 -10.69 4.41
CA ASN A 1199 -37.00 -11.93 3.96
C ASN A 1199 -35.98 -12.86 3.26
N VAL A 1200 -35.19 -12.34 2.32
CA VAL A 1200 -34.15 -13.11 1.61
C VAL A 1200 -33.09 -13.62 2.58
N SER A 1201 -32.65 -12.78 3.51
CA SER A 1201 -31.70 -13.16 4.56
C SER A 1201 -32.21 -14.30 5.43
N LEU A 1202 -33.47 -14.26 5.86
CA LEU A 1202 -34.07 -15.32 6.68
C LEU A 1202 -34.11 -16.65 5.92
N ILE A 1203 -34.56 -16.63 4.67
CA ILE A 1203 -34.67 -17.84 3.83
C ILE A 1203 -33.27 -18.40 3.51
N ARG A 1204 -32.32 -17.54 3.11
CA ARG A 1204 -30.94 -17.92 2.76
C ARG A 1204 -30.23 -18.59 3.93
N SER A 1205 -30.31 -18.01 5.12
CA SER A 1205 -29.69 -18.57 6.34
C SER A 1205 -30.25 -19.95 6.66
N TRP A 1206 -31.58 -20.14 6.54
CA TRP A 1206 -32.19 -21.44 6.78
C TRP A 1206 -31.78 -22.49 5.74
N LEU A 1207 -31.77 -22.14 4.45
CA LEU A 1207 -31.38 -23.05 3.36
C LEU A 1207 -29.90 -23.45 3.43
N ALA A 1208 -29.02 -22.51 3.75
CA ALA A 1208 -27.60 -22.79 3.93
C ALA A 1208 -27.34 -23.83 5.03
N ALA A 1209 -28.08 -23.75 6.16
CA ALA A 1209 -28.01 -24.75 7.23
C ALA A 1209 -28.46 -26.16 6.80
N GLN A 1210 -29.22 -26.27 5.71
CA GLN A 1210 -29.65 -27.55 5.12
C GLN A 1210 -28.71 -28.05 4.00
N GLY A 1211 -27.58 -27.36 3.74
CA GLY A 1211 -26.66 -27.69 2.65
C GLY A 1211 -27.20 -27.35 1.26
N ILE A 1212 -28.09 -26.34 1.18
CA ILE A 1212 -28.67 -25.86 -0.07
C ILE A 1212 -28.07 -24.48 -0.41
N HIS A 1213 -27.40 -24.42 -1.55
CA HIS A 1213 -26.71 -23.22 -2.05
C HIS A 1213 -27.61 -22.51 -3.06
N LEU A 1214 -27.91 -21.24 -2.79
CA LEU A 1214 -28.67 -20.39 -3.72
C LEU A 1214 -27.71 -19.75 -4.72
N SER A 1215 -28.07 -19.79 -6.01
CA SER A 1215 -27.28 -19.15 -7.05
C SER A 1215 -28.16 -18.62 -8.18
N GLY A 1216 -27.88 -17.39 -8.63
CA GLY A 1216 -28.53 -16.81 -9.81
C GLY A 1216 -29.73 -15.92 -9.49
N ARG A 1217 -30.22 -15.22 -10.53
CA ARG A 1217 -31.20 -14.11 -10.46
C ARG A 1217 -32.36 -14.40 -9.51
N TYR A 1218 -33.06 -15.51 -9.73
CA TYR A 1218 -34.28 -15.81 -9.00
C TYR A 1218 -34.06 -16.63 -7.74
N SER A 1219 -32.92 -17.31 -7.59
CA SER A 1219 -32.64 -18.08 -6.38
C SER A 1219 -32.05 -17.20 -5.27
N GLU A 1220 -31.17 -16.29 -5.64
CA GLU A 1220 -30.61 -15.29 -4.71
C GLU A 1220 -31.55 -14.09 -4.52
N TRP A 1221 -32.60 -14.02 -5.34
CA TRP A 1221 -33.58 -12.94 -5.41
C TRP A 1221 -32.94 -11.58 -5.70
N GLU A 1222 -31.95 -11.59 -6.59
CA GLU A 1222 -31.14 -10.44 -7.00
C GLU A 1222 -31.34 -10.15 -8.49
N TYR A 1223 -31.26 -8.89 -8.89
CA TYR A 1223 -31.36 -8.53 -10.30
C TYR A 1223 -30.02 -8.80 -11.01
N TYR A 1224 -29.96 -9.82 -11.87
CA TYR A 1224 -28.77 -10.20 -12.65
C TYR A 1224 -28.96 -10.02 -14.16
N ASN A 1225 -27.85 -9.73 -14.85
CA ASN A 1225 -27.70 -9.93 -16.29
C ASN A 1225 -27.10 -11.32 -16.55
N SER A 1226 -26.98 -11.74 -17.81
CA SER A 1226 -26.48 -13.07 -18.17
C SER A 1226 -25.03 -13.32 -17.75
N ASP A 1227 -24.16 -12.30 -17.80
CA ASP A 1227 -22.77 -12.38 -17.34
C ASP A 1227 -22.67 -12.66 -15.84
N HIS A 1228 -23.41 -11.90 -15.02
CA HIS A 1228 -23.52 -12.15 -13.58
C HIS A 1228 -24.11 -13.53 -13.29
N ALA A 1229 -25.07 -13.99 -14.09
CA ALA A 1229 -25.66 -15.32 -13.95
C ALA A 1229 -24.64 -16.44 -14.21
N PHE A 1230 -23.75 -16.28 -15.21
CA PHE A 1230 -22.65 -17.23 -15.45
C PHE A 1230 -21.64 -17.23 -14.30
N LEU A 1231 -21.22 -16.06 -13.84
CA LEU A 1231 -20.29 -15.93 -12.72
C LEU A 1231 -20.89 -16.50 -11.42
N ALA A 1232 -22.18 -16.31 -11.17
CA ALA A 1232 -22.88 -16.91 -10.03
C ALA A 1232 -22.84 -18.45 -10.09
N GLY A 1233 -23.05 -19.03 -11.27
CA GLY A 1233 -22.96 -20.48 -11.48
C GLY A 1233 -21.54 -21.01 -11.23
N LYS A 1234 -20.53 -20.31 -11.76
CA LYS A 1234 -19.10 -20.61 -11.53
C LYS A 1234 -18.77 -20.61 -10.04
N ARG A 1235 -19.10 -19.52 -9.34
CA ARG A 1235 -18.84 -19.38 -7.89
C ARG A 1235 -19.54 -20.48 -7.09
N ALA A 1236 -20.80 -20.78 -7.38
CA ALA A 1236 -21.53 -21.83 -6.67
C ALA A 1236 -20.89 -23.21 -6.85
N ALA A 1237 -20.48 -23.56 -8.08
CA ALA A 1237 -19.79 -24.82 -8.35
C ALA A 1237 -18.43 -24.92 -7.65
N GLU A 1238 -17.63 -23.83 -7.67
CA GLU A 1238 -16.33 -23.77 -7.00
C GLU A 1238 -16.45 -23.87 -5.48
N SER A 1239 -17.39 -23.14 -4.88
CA SER A 1239 -17.67 -23.20 -3.44
C SER A 1239 -18.12 -24.59 -3.00
N VAL A 1240 -19.02 -25.23 -3.76
CA VAL A 1240 -19.49 -26.60 -3.42
C VAL A 1240 -18.35 -27.61 -3.56
N LYS A 1241 -17.48 -27.48 -4.57
CA LYS A 1241 -16.28 -28.33 -4.72
C LYS A 1241 -15.32 -28.18 -3.55
N ALA A 1242 -15.04 -26.95 -3.12
CA ALA A 1242 -14.19 -26.69 -1.97
C ALA A 1242 -14.74 -27.35 -0.71
N LEU A 1243 -16.04 -27.18 -0.42
CA LEU A 1243 -16.72 -27.79 0.74
C LEU A 1243 -16.69 -29.32 0.72
N LEU A 1244 -16.84 -29.95 -0.45
CA LEU A 1244 -16.75 -31.40 -0.58
C LEU A 1244 -15.32 -31.91 -0.39
N ASN A 1245 -14.32 -31.17 -0.89
CA ASN A 1245 -12.91 -31.51 -0.68
C ASN A 1245 -12.51 -31.38 0.80
N GLU A 1246 -12.93 -30.32 1.48
CA GLU A 1246 -12.69 -30.12 2.93
C GLU A 1246 -13.27 -31.27 3.77
N ARG A 1247 -14.48 -31.75 3.43
CA ARG A 1247 -15.10 -32.91 4.09
C ARG A 1247 -14.37 -34.22 3.80
N LYS A 1248 -13.87 -34.43 2.58
CA LYS A 1248 -13.04 -35.61 2.23
C LYS A 1248 -11.67 -35.59 2.92
N THR A 1249 -11.18 -34.44 3.40
CA THR A 1249 -9.96 -34.33 4.22
C THR A 1249 -10.18 -34.38 5.73
N THR A 1250 -11.43 -34.25 6.20
CA THR A 1250 -11.77 -34.20 7.65
C THR A 1250 -12.55 -35.43 8.15
N ALA A 1251 -13.09 -36.23 7.24
CA ALA A 1251 -13.58 -37.60 7.49
C ALA A 1251 -12.48 -38.61 7.14
#